data_AF-A0A4R8FYM3-F1
#
_entry.id   AF-A0A4R8FYM3-F1
#
_cell.length_a   1.000
_cell.length_b   1.000
_cell.length_c   1.000
_cell.angle_alpha   90.00
_cell.angle_beta   90.00
_cell.angle_gamma   90.00
#
_symmetry.space_group_name_H-M   'P 1'
#
loop_
_entity.id
_entity.type
_entity.pdbx_description
1 polymer ?
#
loop_
_entity_poly.entity_id
_entity_poly.type
_entity_poly.pdbx_seq_one_letter_code
_entity_poly.pdbx_strand_id
1 'polypeptide(L)'
;MRDERPYPRELVQEWQKVIERASLTAQDAQWVMQKVHYALPPLCAVALQTTADFYRVDHGGCDSTAAVAALASQGLIEAQLPSDLGTLYPLYYAITHPRLLGRQTCRIASLGRRLISDWFSEVSGEVRTSRSNYYTHLLAVRHVLMAVIEAGVEPDADLSESPEAFFRSAIESDSFYSQRRTIQAAYDTFSEISSGNLCPGELIRSSRSGGSKVTRARRQKTDPWHEARVQAMVASPPPRRRAVTTVAEPGGSETPHALDDTETSALGFRHVATPSATADAEETSELPTLQRKVPSALTPGDDRRLVQRWVNSAATTALAAISDMARLTPEQVRDALRIALPPLERVFALLLLSTGLPVSRLLTLTVCQAGTTAQSPTSDDPPVWHPESRELCYRLRNGPSAREDAVDMQWVRLRLPAPLADALSDPEVATPGDRPFRGVRSRLNRRLARHFRHQPGITPTANRLSASSWLWRRPYARDDVAAATLSGQFSLALAAPAAYRQLSRHEIQRIFDATLESLGLVVTPEQMRDSSENHVSGLPDKSAVMGSAIAQPPEMFAALFTALREAMAAPAQEIASWWLGLPFPRESLAELYQYVAAYHLLAWQLSTGARPIGNSSHNRLGEHVQWIRDKASARGIESRVVPLLSEVHKELEQLRRWTESVQHQLQAQGLTLGDKRSGLRNTPAWLVAPQRGRRLVLRDMVWPDLQSLPLRHTTGLANNVARHSLASWLRACASDAEVDALLGHAHHGLSLSSPRAATAMGRQPELRRLLSQWLHCCGFRQLNWERLPWNR
;
A
#
# COMPACT_ATOMS: atom_id res chain seq x y z
N MET A 1 -9.20 -14.43 -28.84
CA MET A 1 -8.42 -13.94 -30.02
C MET A 1 -8.65 -12.43 -30.11
N ARG A 2 -7.73 -11.50 -29.93
CA ARG A 2 -6.29 -11.46 -29.57
C ARG A 2 -6.15 -10.41 -28.45
N ASP A 3 -5.96 -10.81 -27.19
CA ASP A 3 -5.63 -9.84 -26.10
C ASP A 3 -4.11 -9.68 -25.92
N GLU A 4 -3.32 -10.37 -26.75
CA GLU A 4 -1.87 -10.19 -26.80
C GLU A 4 -1.54 -9.07 -27.77
N ARG A 5 -0.78 -8.07 -27.30
CA ARG A 5 -0.25 -6.99 -28.14
C ARG A 5 0.59 -7.63 -29.26
N PRO A 6 0.29 -7.38 -30.54
CA PRO A 6 1.01 -8.01 -31.62
C PRO A 6 2.48 -7.55 -31.62
N TYR A 7 3.39 -8.50 -31.75
CA TYR A 7 4.83 -8.23 -31.76
C TYR A 7 5.33 -7.93 -33.18
N PRO A 8 6.42 -7.16 -33.39
CA PRO A 8 6.86 -6.75 -34.74
C PRO A 8 6.96 -7.89 -35.74
N ARG A 9 7.56 -9.02 -35.34
CA ARG A 9 7.69 -10.21 -36.18
C ARG A 9 6.35 -10.81 -36.59
N GLU A 10 5.37 -10.80 -35.69
CA GLU A 10 4.03 -11.33 -35.96
C GLU A 10 3.31 -10.45 -36.96
N LEU A 11 3.42 -9.12 -36.81
CA LEU A 11 2.85 -8.16 -37.76
C LEU A 11 3.46 -8.28 -39.15
N VAL A 12 4.79 -8.38 -39.23
CA VAL A 12 5.50 -8.58 -40.49
C VAL A 12 5.08 -9.89 -41.15
N GLN A 13 4.98 -10.99 -40.40
CA GLN A 13 4.51 -12.29 -40.92
C GLN A 13 3.05 -12.25 -41.37
N GLU A 14 2.19 -11.53 -40.66
CA GLU A 14 0.79 -11.35 -41.02
C GLU A 14 0.64 -10.58 -42.34
N TRP A 15 1.40 -9.49 -42.50
CA TRP A 15 1.46 -8.74 -43.75
C TRP A 15 2.04 -9.55 -44.90
N GLN A 16 3.10 -10.32 -44.64
CA GLN A 16 3.72 -11.16 -45.67
C GLN A 16 2.74 -12.23 -46.20
N LYS A 17 1.98 -12.90 -45.32
CA LYS A 17 0.93 -13.85 -45.72
C LYS A 17 -0.17 -13.20 -46.57
N VAL A 18 -0.51 -11.94 -46.29
CA VAL A 18 -1.50 -11.18 -47.05
C VAL A 18 -0.96 -10.81 -48.43
N ILE A 19 0.28 -10.38 -48.52
CA ILE A 19 0.94 -10.00 -49.78
C ILE A 19 1.15 -11.22 -50.68
N GLU A 20 1.55 -12.37 -50.12
CA GLU A 20 1.70 -13.63 -50.87
C GLU A 20 0.38 -14.14 -51.47
N ARG A 21 -0.76 -13.81 -50.83
CA ARG A 21 -2.10 -14.12 -51.33
C ARG A 21 -2.61 -13.10 -52.34
N ALA A 22 -2.01 -11.92 -52.38
CA ALA A 22 -2.44 -10.83 -53.24
C ALA A 22 -1.77 -10.94 -54.61
N SER A 23 -2.50 -10.58 -55.67
CA SER A 23 -1.94 -10.49 -57.03
C SER A 23 -1.16 -9.18 -57.24
N LEU A 24 -0.13 -8.94 -56.42
CA LEU A 24 0.74 -7.77 -56.53
C LEU A 24 1.98 -8.09 -57.38
N THR A 25 2.54 -7.07 -58.05
CA THR A 25 3.85 -7.22 -58.69
C THR A 25 4.94 -7.40 -57.62
N ALA A 26 6.06 -8.05 -57.95
CA ALA A 26 7.16 -8.22 -57.00
C ALA A 26 7.68 -6.88 -56.43
N GLN A 27 7.64 -5.82 -57.26
CA GLN A 27 8.01 -4.47 -56.88
C GLN A 27 7.01 -3.85 -55.89
N ASP A 28 5.70 -4.00 -56.13
CA ASP A 28 4.66 -3.51 -55.23
C ASP A 28 4.69 -4.24 -53.88
N ALA A 29 4.88 -5.56 -53.90
CA ALA A 29 5.03 -6.38 -52.71
C ALA A 29 6.21 -5.91 -51.85
N GLN A 30 7.36 -5.63 -52.48
CA GLN A 30 8.54 -5.10 -51.79
C GLN A 30 8.27 -3.71 -51.18
N TRP A 31 7.61 -2.82 -51.91
CA TRP A 31 7.27 -1.48 -51.42
C TRP A 31 6.27 -1.51 -50.25
N VAL A 32 5.27 -2.39 -50.31
CA VAL A 32 4.34 -2.58 -49.20
C VAL A 32 5.09 -3.07 -47.97
N MET A 33 5.99 -4.06 -48.10
CA MET A 33 6.78 -4.55 -46.97
C MET A 33 7.70 -3.47 -46.38
N GLN A 34 8.33 -2.62 -47.20
CA GLN A 34 9.12 -1.50 -46.69
C GLN A 34 8.29 -0.55 -45.80
N LYS A 35 7.05 -0.25 -46.21
CA LYS A 35 6.11 0.56 -45.43
C LYS A 35 5.66 -0.16 -44.15
N VAL A 36 5.45 -1.47 -44.22
CA VAL A 36 5.11 -2.29 -43.05
C VAL A 36 6.25 -2.28 -42.03
N HIS A 37 7.50 -2.48 -42.45
CA HIS A 37 8.66 -2.41 -41.55
C HIS A 37 8.81 -1.00 -40.95
N TYR A 38 8.52 0.05 -41.73
CA TYR A 38 8.66 1.41 -41.27
C TYR A 38 7.76 1.76 -40.06
N ALA A 39 6.48 1.38 -40.05
CA ALA A 39 5.56 1.77 -38.97
C ALA A 39 4.83 0.64 -38.25
N LEU A 40 4.93 -0.61 -38.73
CA LEU A 40 4.18 -1.76 -38.23
C LEU A 40 2.66 -1.49 -38.11
N PRO A 41 1.98 -1.07 -39.21
CA PRO A 41 0.56 -0.75 -39.18
C PRO A 41 -0.31 -1.99 -38.93
N PRO A 42 -1.52 -1.83 -38.36
CA PRO A 42 -2.55 -2.88 -38.41
C PRO A 42 -2.90 -3.26 -39.85
N LEU A 43 -3.39 -4.48 -40.06
CA LEU A 43 -3.88 -5.01 -41.35
C LEU A 43 -5.14 -4.26 -41.85
N CYS A 44 -4.94 -2.99 -42.21
CA CYS A 44 -5.99 -2.03 -42.51
C CYS A 44 -5.54 -1.12 -43.66
N ALA A 45 -6.43 -0.90 -44.64
CA ALA A 45 -6.15 -0.05 -45.79
C ALA A 45 -5.81 1.39 -45.40
N VAL A 46 -6.58 1.97 -44.46
CA VAL A 46 -6.33 3.33 -43.95
C VAL A 46 -4.98 3.42 -43.25
N ALA A 47 -4.61 2.40 -42.47
CA ALA A 47 -3.33 2.40 -41.77
C ALA A 47 -2.14 2.28 -42.72
N LEU A 48 -2.25 1.42 -43.73
CA LEU A 48 -1.20 1.24 -44.74
C LEU A 48 -1.05 2.51 -45.60
N GLN A 49 -2.15 3.15 -46.01
CA GLN A 49 -2.11 4.41 -46.74
C GLN A 49 -1.47 5.53 -45.90
N THR A 50 -1.89 5.68 -44.64
CA THR A 50 -1.28 6.68 -43.72
C THR A 50 0.22 6.44 -43.55
N THR A 51 0.61 5.17 -43.43
CA THR A 51 2.02 4.78 -43.34
C THR A 51 2.79 5.12 -44.62
N ALA A 52 2.18 4.87 -45.78
CA ALA A 52 2.77 5.21 -47.08
C ALA A 52 3.00 6.72 -47.22
N ASP A 53 2.06 7.54 -46.75
CA ASP A 53 2.19 9.00 -46.78
C ASP A 53 3.36 9.50 -45.93
N PHE A 54 3.50 8.99 -44.70
CA PHE A 54 4.63 9.35 -43.84
C PHE A 54 5.97 8.82 -44.37
N TYR A 55 6.00 7.60 -44.90
CA TYR A 55 7.19 7.03 -45.52
C TYR A 55 7.66 7.86 -46.72
N ARG A 56 6.72 8.32 -47.57
CA ARG A 56 7.01 9.21 -48.69
C ARG A 56 7.62 10.54 -48.23
N VAL A 57 7.07 11.13 -47.17
CA VAL A 57 7.60 12.38 -46.59
C VAL A 57 9.02 12.20 -46.06
N ASP A 58 9.33 11.04 -45.45
CA ASP A 58 10.61 10.83 -44.77
C ASP A 58 11.73 10.29 -45.68
N HIS A 59 11.40 9.50 -46.71
CA HIS A 59 12.36 8.80 -47.56
C HIS A 59 12.25 9.14 -49.06
N GLY A 60 11.28 9.96 -49.48
CA GLY A 60 11.13 10.38 -50.88
C GLY A 60 10.63 9.29 -51.84
N GLY A 61 9.91 8.27 -51.33
CA GLY A 61 9.55 7.05 -52.05
C GLY A 61 8.27 7.07 -52.91
N CYS A 62 8.03 5.96 -53.61
CA CYS A 62 6.98 5.77 -54.63
C CYS A 62 5.56 5.57 -54.08
N ASP A 63 4.57 5.92 -54.90
CA ASP A 63 3.14 5.85 -54.61
C ASP A 63 2.64 4.40 -54.53
N SER A 64 2.11 3.98 -53.36
CA SER A 64 1.51 2.65 -53.18
C SER A 64 -0.02 2.67 -53.23
N THR A 65 -0.66 3.77 -53.60
CA THR A 65 -2.12 3.87 -53.59
C THR A 65 -2.78 2.80 -54.47
N ALA A 66 -2.17 2.45 -55.61
CA ALA A 66 -2.64 1.34 -56.44
C ALA A 66 -2.53 -0.03 -55.74
N ALA A 67 -1.41 -0.31 -55.06
CA ALA A 67 -1.21 -1.56 -54.32
C ALA A 67 -2.13 -1.66 -53.08
N VAL A 68 -2.36 -0.55 -52.37
CA VAL A 68 -3.30 -0.48 -51.23
C VAL A 68 -4.74 -0.73 -51.70
N ALA A 69 -5.14 -0.11 -52.82
CA ALA A 69 -6.46 -0.31 -53.42
C ALA A 69 -6.66 -1.76 -53.89
N ALA A 70 -5.63 -2.38 -54.48
CA ALA A 70 -5.66 -3.79 -54.88
C ALA A 70 -5.88 -4.71 -53.68
N LEU A 71 -5.12 -4.54 -52.58
CA LEU A 71 -5.27 -5.32 -51.35
C LEU A 71 -6.65 -5.16 -50.69
N ALA A 72 -7.19 -3.94 -50.68
CA ALA A 72 -8.51 -3.66 -50.14
C ALA A 72 -9.63 -4.27 -51.00
N SER A 73 -9.53 -4.17 -52.34
CA SER A 73 -10.52 -4.70 -53.28
C SER A 73 -10.63 -6.23 -53.26
N GLN A 74 -9.54 -6.92 -52.88
CA GLN A 74 -9.49 -8.37 -52.73
C GLN A 74 -9.98 -8.84 -51.35
N GLY A 75 -10.38 -7.92 -50.45
CA GLY A 75 -10.87 -8.25 -49.12
C GLY A 75 -9.80 -8.85 -48.19
N LEU A 76 -8.51 -8.64 -48.49
CA LEU A 76 -7.39 -9.22 -47.74
C LEU A 76 -6.99 -8.39 -46.52
N ILE A 77 -7.42 -7.12 -46.46
CA ILE A 77 -7.18 -6.19 -45.35
C ILE A 77 -8.48 -5.45 -44.99
N GLU A 78 -8.60 -5.02 -43.74
CA GLU A 78 -9.78 -4.33 -43.25
C GLU A 78 -9.87 -2.89 -43.78
N ALA A 79 -11.09 -2.37 -43.95
CA ALA A 79 -11.30 -0.99 -44.40
C ALA A 79 -11.22 0.03 -43.24
N GLN A 80 -11.55 -0.39 -42.02
CA GLN A 80 -11.61 0.50 -40.85
C GLN A 80 -10.41 0.29 -39.92
N LEU A 81 -10.01 1.34 -39.22
CA LEU A 81 -8.96 1.26 -38.20
C LEU A 81 -9.47 0.52 -36.97
N PRO A 82 -8.66 -0.38 -36.37
CA PRO A 82 -9.02 -1.03 -35.11
C PRO A 82 -9.07 -0.02 -33.95
N SER A 83 -9.86 -0.33 -32.92
CA SER A 83 -9.82 0.40 -31.66
C SER A 83 -8.47 0.18 -30.95
N ASP A 84 -8.08 1.13 -30.08
CA ASP A 84 -6.90 1.01 -29.21
C ASP A 84 -5.52 0.97 -29.91
N LEU A 85 -5.38 1.69 -31.03
CA LEU A 85 -4.12 1.83 -31.79
C LEU A 85 -2.88 2.11 -30.92
N GLY A 86 -3.00 2.98 -29.90
CA GLY A 86 -1.87 3.33 -29.03
C GLY A 86 -1.36 2.20 -28.15
N THR A 87 -2.19 1.19 -27.87
CA THR A 87 -1.84 0.05 -27.00
C THR A 87 -1.44 -1.18 -27.82
N LEU A 88 -2.12 -1.42 -28.95
CA LEU A 88 -1.89 -2.59 -29.80
C LEU A 88 -0.83 -2.34 -30.89
N TYR A 89 -0.73 -1.12 -31.41
CA TYR A 89 0.17 -0.74 -32.50
C TYR A 89 1.01 0.49 -32.11
N PRO A 90 1.85 0.39 -31.06
CA PRO A 90 2.50 1.54 -30.43
C PRO A 90 3.47 2.29 -31.36
N LEU A 91 4.16 1.59 -32.27
CA LEU A 91 5.06 2.21 -33.25
C LEU A 91 4.27 3.01 -34.28
N TYR A 92 3.27 2.38 -34.90
CA TYR A 92 2.35 3.03 -35.82
C TYR A 92 1.71 4.26 -35.21
N TYR A 93 1.19 4.15 -33.98
CA TYR A 93 0.58 5.26 -33.26
C TYR A 93 1.56 6.39 -32.95
N ALA A 94 2.81 6.07 -32.56
CA ALA A 94 3.83 7.08 -32.31
C ALA A 94 4.17 7.89 -33.57
N ILE A 95 4.29 7.21 -34.72
CA ILE A 95 4.64 7.80 -36.01
C ILE A 95 3.49 8.64 -36.58
N THR A 96 2.26 8.14 -36.53
CA THR A 96 1.13 8.72 -37.29
C THR A 96 0.30 9.73 -36.50
N HIS A 97 0.32 9.69 -35.17
CA HIS A 97 -0.57 10.54 -34.38
C HIS A 97 -0.12 12.03 -34.39
N PRO A 98 -0.99 13.01 -34.74
CA PRO A 98 -0.59 14.41 -34.95
C PRO A 98 0.03 15.11 -33.73
N ARG A 99 -0.40 14.72 -32.52
CA ARG A 99 0.16 15.26 -31.27
C ARG A 99 1.53 14.66 -30.92
N LEU A 100 1.93 13.58 -31.58
CA LEU A 100 3.19 12.88 -31.38
C LEU A 100 4.14 13.21 -32.55
N LEU A 101 4.70 12.19 -33.20
CA LEU A 101 5.59 12.36 -34.34
C LEU A 101 4.83 12.58 -35.66
N GLY A 102 3.49 12.56 -35.67
CA GLY A 102 2.66 12.71 -36.87
C GLY A 102 2.62 14.12 -37.49
N ARG A 103 3.52 15.02 -37.09
CA ARG A 103 3.62 16.38 -37.66
C ARG A 103 4.41 16.32 -38.97
N GLN A 104 3.71 16.25 -40.10
CA GLN A 104 4.33 16.08 -41.43
C GLN A 104 5.27 17.22 -41.82
N THR A 105 4.97 18.45 -41.41
CA THR A 105 5.77 19.65 -41.73
C THR A 105 6.96 19.87 -40.79
N CYS A 106 7.10 19.07 -39.72
CA CYS A 106 8.15 19.24 -38.73
C CYS A 106 9.37 18.37 -39.06
N ARG A 107 10.51 19.01 -39.39
CA ARG A 107 11.77 18.33 -39.75
C ARG A 107 12.31 17.45 -38.61
N ILE A 108 12.18 17.91 -37.35
CA ILE A 108 12.59 17.15 -36.16
C ILE A 108 11.70 15.91 -35.99
N ALA A 109 10.39 16.03 -36.22
CA ALA A 109 9.50 14.89 -36.17
C ALA A 109 9.84 13.85 -37.25
N SER A 110 10.25 14.27 -38.45
CA SER A 110 10.77 13.37 -39.50
C SER A 110 12.04 12.63 -39.06
N LEU A 111 12.99 13.31 -38.41
CA LEU A 111 14.17 12.65 -37.83
C LEU A 111 13.79 11.64 -36.74
N GLY A 112 12.84 12.01 -35.87
CA GLY A 112 12.34 11.14 -34.80
C GLY A 112 11.61 9.91 -35.33
N ARG A 113 10.80 10.05 -36.39
CA ARG A 113 10.12 8.93 -37.06
C ARG A 113 11.11 7.93 -37.66
N ARG A 114 12.14 8.42 -38.36
CA ARG A 114 13.21 7.57 -38.90
C ARG A 114 13.94 6.82 -37.78
N LEU A 115 14.36 7.54 -36.73
CA LEU A 115 15.09 6.93 -35.62
C LEU A 115 14.27 5.85 -34.89
N ILE A 116 13.00 6.14 -34.54
CA ILE A 116 12.17 5.17 -33.83
C ILE A 116 11.78 3.99 -34.73
N SER A 117 11.62 4.22 -36.04
CA SER A 117 11.40 3.17 -37.02
C SER A 117 12.62 2.24 -37.10
N ASP A 118 13.82 2.80 -37.27
CA ASP A 118 15.06 2.04 -37.40
C ASP A 118 15.29 1.14 -36.17
N TRP A 119 15.06 1.66 -34.96
CA TRP A 119 15.26 0.88 -33.73
C TRP A 119 14.18 -0.18 -33.50
N PHE A 120 12.90 0.12 -33.78
CA PHE A 120 11.79 -0.73 -33.33
C PHE A 120 11.10 -1.53 -34.43
N SER A 121 11.51 -1.37 -35.70
CA SER A 121 10.99 -2.11 -36.86
C SER A 121 11.32 -3.60 -36.80
N GLU A 122 12.52 -3.94 -36.30
CA GLU A 122 12.99 -5.31 -36.17
C GLU A 122 13.49 -5.59 -34.75
N VAL A 123 13.19 -6.78 -34.25
CA VAL A 123 13.69 -7.25 -32.95
C VAL A 123 14.61 -8.43 -33.22
N SER A 124 15.84 -8.38 -32.71
CA SER A 124 16.82 -9.47 -32.83
C SER A 124 16.28 -10.78 -32.24
N GLY A 125 16.57 -11.89 -32.92
CA GLY A 125 16.11 -13.24 -32.51
C GLY A 125 17.05 -13.91 -31.53
N GLU A 126 18.24 -13.35 -31.38
CA GLU A 126 19.33 -13.91 -30.58
C GLU A 126 19.17 -13.54 -29.09
N VAL A 127 18.42 -12.46 -28.82
CA VAL A 127 18.23 -11.90 -27.48
C VAL A 127 16.85 -12.28 -26.94
N ARG A 128 16.77 -12.64 -25.65
CA ARG A 128 15.47 -12.89 -25.00
C ARG A 128 14.73 -11.57 -24.82
N THR A 129 13.66 -11.38 -25.57
CA THR A 129 12.83 -10.17 -25.53
C THR A 129 11.45 -10.41 -24.92
N SER A 130 10.80 -9.34 -24.47
CA SER A 130 9.41 -9.37 -23.98
C SER A 130 8.56 -8.25 -24.60
N ARG A 131 7.29 -8.56 -24.86
CA ARG A 131 6.31 -7.61 -25.41
C ARG A 131 6.08 -6.39 -24.50
N SER A 132 6.12 -6.59 -23.17
CA SER A 132 5.98 -5.52 -22.19
C SER A 132 7.17 -4.57 -22.19
N ASN A 133 8.39 -5.09 -22.26
CA ASN A 133 9.59 -4.25 -22.31
C ASN A 133 9.68 -3.51 -23.64
N TYR A 134 9.34 -4.14 -24.76
CA TYR A 134 9.32 -3.49 -26.07
C TYR A 134 8.41 -2.25 -26.05
N TYR A 135 7.20 -2.40 -25.52
CA TYR A 135 6.26 -1.28 -25.34
C TYR A 135 6.85 -0.20 -24.42
N THR A 136 7.44 -0.59 -23.29
CA THR A 136 8.03 0.35 -22.33
C THR A 136 9.21 1.13 -22.93
N HIS A 137 10.09 0.45 -23.65
CA HIS A 137 11.25 1.05 -24.32
C HIS A 137 10.79 2.02 -25.42
N LEU A 138 9.77 1.64 -26.21
CA LEU A 138 9.20 2.51 -27.24
C LEU A 138 8.61 3.78 -26.64
N LEU A 139 7.83 3.66 -25.55
CA LEU A 139 7.30 4.83 -24.84
C LEU A 139 8.40 5.74 -24.30
N ALA A 140 9.47 5.16 -23.73
CA ALA A 140 10.60 5.90 -23.21
C ALA A 140 11.29 6.72 -24.32
N VAL A 141 11.64 6.06 -25.43
CA VAL A 141 12.24 6.71 -26.60
C VAL A 141 11.30 7.79 -27.14
N ARG A 142 10.01 7.50 -27.31
CA ARG A 142 9.01 8.48 -27.76
C ARG A 142 8.94 9.71 -26.86
N HIS A 143 8.91 9.55 -25.55
CA HIS A 143 8.86 10.70 -24.62
C HIS A 143 10.09 11.59 -24.74
N VAL A 144 11.25 10.98 -24.96
CA VAL A 144 12.49 11.70 -25.18
C VAL A 144 12.45 12.50 -26.49
N LEU A 145 12.04 11.88 -27.59
CA LEU A 145 11.88 12.56 -28.89
C LEU A 145 10.86 13.71 -28.81
N MET A 146 9.74 13.49 -28.12
CA MET A 146 8.70 14.49 -27.93
C MET A 146 9.17 15.68 -27.10
N ALA A 147 9.97 15.45 -26.05
CA ALA A 147 10.52 16.54 -25.27
C ALA A 147 11.39 17.46 -26.13
N VAL A 148 12.21 16.90 -27.02
CA VAL A 148 13.05 17.68 -27.95
C VAL A 148 12.19 18.45 -28.96
N ILE A 149 11.15 17.82 -29.52
CA ILE A 149 10.22 18.47 -30.46
C ILE A 149 9.44 19.61 -29.79
N GLU A 150 8.96 19.41 -28.56
CA GLU A 150 8.18 20.41 -27.81
C GLU A 150 9.01 21.60 -27.37
N ALA A 151 10.30 21.41 -27.13
CA ALA A 151 11.24 22.47 -26.83
C ALA A 151 11.69 23.29 -28.06
N GLY A 152 11.30 22.87 -29.28
CA GLY A 152 11.54 23.66 -30.50
C GLY A 152 13.00 23.75 -30.92
N VAL A 153 13.80 22.70 -30.68
CA VAL A 153 15.23 22.67 -31.06
C VAL A 153 15.39 22.50 -32.56
N GLU A 154 15.81 23.54 -33.27
CA GLU A 154 16.05 23.45 -34.71
C GLU A 154 17.32 22.62 -35.01
N PRO A 155 17.26 21.69 -35.97
CA PRO A 155 18.44 20.99 -36.47
C PRO A 155 19.33 21.96 -37.24
N ASP A 156 20.62 21.98 -36.93
CA ASP A 156 21.59 22.83 -37.64
C ASP A 156 21.65 22.45 -39.13
N ALA A 157 21.95 23.41 -40.01
CA ALA A 157 21.84 23.20 -41.45
C ALA A 157 22.86 22.17 -41.99
N ASP A 158 23.98 21.97 -41.29
CA ASP A 158 25.13 21.13 -41.66
C ASP A 158 25.11 19.74 -40.98
N LEU A 159 23.98 19.03 -41.03
CA LEU A 159 23.87 17.70 -40.43
C LEU A 159 24.57 16.61 -41.26
N SER A 160 25.87 16.44 -41.04
CA SER A 160 26.57 15.16 -41.25
C SER A 160 26.40 14.19 -40.07
N GLU A 161 25.67 14.59 -39.02
CA GLU A 161 25.41 13.78 -37.82
C GLU A 161 24.15 12.93 -37.99
N SER A 162 24.19 11.68 -37.50
CA SER A 162 23.04 10.77 -37.54
C SER A 162 21.85 11.32 -36.72
N PRO A 163 20.59 10.92 -37.03
CA PRO A 163 19.42 11.34 -36.25
C PRO A 163 19.59 11.09 -34.74
N GLU A 164 20.25 9.99 -34.40
CA GLU A 164 20.60 9.62 -33.03
C GLU A 164 21.51 10.65 -32.35
N ALA A 165 22.61 11.02 -33.00
CA ALA A 165 23.59 11.96 -32.45
C ALA A 165 22.94 13.33 -32.19
N PHE A 166 22.07 13.77 -33.10
CA PHE A 166 21.29 15.00 -32.93
C PHE A 166 20.41 14.95 -31.67
N PHE A 167 19.59 13.91 -31.49
CA PHE A 167 18.70 13.84 -30.32
C PHE A 167 19.49 13.72 -29.01
N ARG A 168 20.59 12.98 -28.98
CA ARG A 168 21.47 12.88 -27.81
C ARG A 168 22.04 14.25 -27.45
N SER A 169 22.64 14.95 -28.41
CA SER A 169 23.20 16.29 -28.23
C SER A 169 22.15 17.30 -27.75
N ALA A 170 20.95 17.27 -28.34
CA ALA A 170 19.86 18.16 -27.96
C ALA A 170 19.45 18.00 -26.49
N ILE A 171 19.35 16.77 -25.97
CA ILE A 171 18.95 16.51 -24.58
C ILE A 171 20.09 16.77 -23.59
N GLU A 172 21.33 16.60 -24.02
CA GLU A 172 22.51 16.86 -23.19
C GLU A 172 22.86 18.33 -23.09
N SER A 173 22.27 19.18 -23.94
CA SER A 173 22.42 20.63 -23.85
C SER A 173 21.89 21.21 -22.54
N ASP A 174 22.51 22.30 -22.08
CA ASP A 174 22.17 22.96 -20.81
C ASP A 174 20.72 23.46 -20.76
N SER A 175 20.12 23.74 -21.92
CA SER A 175 18.72 24.19 -22.04
C SER A 175 17.72 23.11 -21.62
N PHE A 176 18.09 21.83 -21.67
CA PHE A 176 17.25 20.71 -21.26
C PHE A 176 17.51 20.22 -19.84
N TYR A 177 18.42 20.82 -19.09
CA TYR A 177 18.82 20.30 -17.77
C TYR A 177 17.64 20.07 -16.80
N SER A 178 16.66 20.97 -16.78
CA SER A 178 15.46 20.87 -15.93
C SER A 178 14.45 19.82 -16.42
N GLN A 179 14.26 19.72 -17.73
CA GLN A 179 13.35 18.75 -18.37
C GLN A 179 13.94 17.33 -18.33
N ARG A 180 15.25 17.18 -18.58
CA ARG A 180 16.00 15.92 -18.48
C ARG A 180 15.85 15.28 -17.10
N ARG A 181 15.86 16.06 -16.01
CA ARG A 181 15.59 15.54 -14.65
C ARG A 181 14.19 14.94 -14.50
N THR A 182 13.20 15.46 -15.23
CA THR A 182 11.81 14.99 -15.18
C THR A 182 11.62 13.71 -16.00
N ILE A 183 12.37 13.58 -17.10
CA ILE A 183 12.34 12.41 -17.99
C ILE A 183 13.54 11.46 -17.82
N GLN A 184 14.28 11.54 -16.70
CA GLN A 184 15.57 10.85 -16.54
C GLN A 184 15.49 9.35 -16.82
N ALA A 185 14.47 8.66 -16.30
CA ALA A 185 14.31 7.22 -16.54
C ALA A 185 14.06 6.88 -18.03
N ALA A 186 13.37 7.76 -18.76
CA ALA A 186 13.15 7.61 -20.19
C ALA A 186 14.43 7.92 -20.97
N TYR A 187 15.19 8.94 -20.52
CA TYR A 187 16.50 9.29 -21.07
C TYR A 187 17.52 8.16 -20.89
N ASP A 188 17.58 7.53 -19.72
CA ASP A 188 18.51 6.42 -19.46
C ASP A 188 18.22 5.27 -20.44
N THR A 189 16.95 4.92 -20.64
CA THR A 189 16.54 3.90 -21.61
C THR A 189 16.90 4.29 -23.05
N PHE A 190 16.67 5.55 -23.43
CA PHE A 190 17.07 6.08 -24.73
C PHE A 190 18.58 5.98 -24.92
N SER A 191 19.37 6.39 -23.92
CA SER A 191 20.84 6.36 -23.95
C SER A 191 21.39 4.95 -24.08
N GLU A 192 20.82 3.97 -23.39
CA GLU A 192 21.24 2.56 -23.47
C GLU A 192 20.91 1.94 -24.85
N ILE A 193 19.74 2.26 -25.43
CA ILE A 193 19.39 1.79 -26.79
C ILE A 193 20.29 2.45 -27.84
N SER A 194 20.47 3.76 -27.71
CA SER A 194 21.32 4.58 -28.57
C SER A 194 22.78 4.10 -28.54
N SER A 195 23.32 3.75 -27.36
CA SER A 195 24.69 3.21 -27.26
C SER A 195 24.83 1.74 -27.68
N GLY A 196 23.73 1.07 -28.07
CA GLY A 196 23.74 -0.35 -28.42
C GLY A 196 23.89 -1.32 -27.24
N ASN A 197 23.86 -0.80 -26.01
CA ASN A 197 23.93 -1.60 -24.79
C ASN A 197 22.61 -2.31 -24.45
N LEU A 198 21.50 -1.85 -25.03
CA LEU A 198 20.17 -2.39 -24.82
C LEU A 198 19.43 -2.54 -26.15
N CYS A 199 19.03 -3.77 -26.47
CA CYS A 199 18.14 -3.99 -27.60
C CYS A 199 16.67 -3.69 -27.23
N PRO A 200 15.84 -3.17 -28.16
CA PRO A 200 14.41 -2.99 -27.94
C PRO A 200 13.70 -4.28 -27.48
N GLY A 201 13.05 -4.20 -26.31
CA GLY A 201 12.37 -5.33 -25.69
C GLY A 201 13.26 -6.32 -24.95
N GLU A 202 14.57 -6.13 -24.90
CA GLU A 202 15.50 -7.01 -24.18
C GLU A 202 15.16 -7.15 -22.69
N LEU A 203 15.22 -8.40 -22.19
CA LEU A 203 15.13 -8.70 -20.77
C LEU A 203 16.52 -8.55 -20.16
N ILE A 204 16.78 -7.39 -19.52
CA ILE A 204 18.03 -7.11 -18.81
C ILE A 204 18.24 -8.19 -17.73
N ARG A 205 19.08 -9.19 -18.01
CA ARG A 205 19.55 -10.14 -17.00
C ARG A 205 20.59 -9.43 -16.16
N SER A 206 20.35 -9.33 -14.87
CA SER A 206 21.32 -8.88 -13.88
C SER A 206 22.46 -9.90 -13.75
N SER A 207 23.34 -9.96 -14.75
CA SER A 207 24.56 -10.74 -14.71
C SER A 207 25.69 -10.03 -15.46
N ARG A 208 26.39 -9.14 -14.75
CA ARG A 208 27.86 -9.05 -14.76
C ARG A 208 28.32 -7.96 -13.80
N SER A 209 28.87 -8.41 -12.69
CA SER A 209 29.73 -7.63 -11.80
C SER A 209 31.04 -7.27 -12.49
N GLY A 210 31.36 -5.98 -12.56
CA GLY A 210 32.68 -5.45 -12.92
C GLY A 210 32.67 -3.94 -12.70
N GLY A 211 33.37 -3.46 -11.68
CA GLY A 211 33.09 -2.18 -11.03
C GLY A 211 33.56 -0.92 -11.76
N SER A 212 32.90 0.20 -11.48
CA SER A 212 33.53 1.41 -10.92
C SER A 212 32.45 2.43 -10.51
N LYS A 213 32.49 2.80 -9.24
CA LYS A 213 32.07 4.07 -8.62
C LYS A 213 30.70 4.70 -8.92
N VAL A 214 29.90 4.72 -7.85
CA VAL A 214 29.06 5.85 -7.37
C VAL A 214 27.74 6.09 -8.13
N THR A 215 26.67 5.48 -7.63
CA THR A 215 25.56 6.21 -6.99
C THR A 215 24.68 5.22 -6.23
N ARG A 216 24.19 5.66 -5.07
CA ARG A 216 23.46 4.87 -4.08
C ARG A 216 22.09 4.45 -4.63
N ALA A 217 22.03 3.34 -5.36
CA ALA A 217 20.77 2.71 -5.74
C ALA A 217 20.06 2.23 -4.46
N ARG A 218 18.93 2.87 -4.15
CA ARG A 218 17.95 2.36 -3.19
C ARG A 218 17.57 0.96 -3.66
N ARG A 219 17.99 -0.07 -2.92
CA ARG A 219 17.34 -1.39 -2.98
C ARG A 219 15.89 -1.20 -2.57
N GLN A 220 15.02 -1.01 -3.56
CA GLN A 220 13.60 -1.25 -3.41
C GLN A 220 13.49 -2.74 -3.08
N LYS A 221 13.03 -3.04 -1.86
CA LYS A 221 12.81 -4.41 -1.42
C LYS A 221 11.59 -4.90 -2.22
N THR A 222 11.84 -5.48 -3.38
CA THR A 222 10.81 -6.18 -4.15
C THR A 222 10.48 -7.43 -3.35
N ASP A 223 9.23 -7.51 -2.90
CA ASP A 223 8.67 -8.71 -2.31
C ASP A 223 8.20 -9.57 -3.50
N PRO A 224 8.88 -10.70 -3.81
CA PRO A 224 8.55 -11.54 -4.94
C PRO A 224 7.11 -12.06 -4.86
N TRP A 225 6.57 -12.15 -3.64
CA TRP A 225 5.17 -12.53 -3.43
C TRP A 225 4.21 -11.42 -3.85
N HIS A 226 4.54 -10.15 -3.57
CA HIS A 226 3.72 -9.01 -3.96
C HIS A 226 3.73 -8.79 -5.48
N GLU A 227 4.90 -8.92 -6.13
CA GLU A 227 5.00 -8.83 -7.59
C GLU A 227 4.27 -9.98 -8.29
N ALA A 228 4.40 -11.21 -7.80
CA ALA A 228 3.64 -12.35 -8.32
C ALA A 228 2.11 -12.17 -8.14
N ARG A 229 1.67 -11.59 -7.02
CA ARG A 229 0.26 -11.31 -6.74
C ARG A 229 -0.29 -10.17 -7.62
N VAL A 230 0.48 -9.11 -7.83
CA VAL A 230 0.10 -7.98 -8.69
C VAL A 230 0.10 -8.40 -10.16
N GLN A 231 1.07 -9.20 -10.61
CA GLN A 231 1.06 -9.79 -11.95
C GLN A 231 -0.14 -10.73 -12.15
N ALA A 232 -0.51 -11.52 -11.14
CA ALA A 232 -1.71 -12.37 -11.20
C ALA A 232 -3.02 -11.56 -11.25
N MET A 233 -3.09 -10.40 -10.58
CA MET A 233 -4.26 -9.50 -10.63
C MET A 233 -4.34 -8.72 -11.94
N VAL A 234 -3.20 -8.36 -12.53
CA VAL A 234 -3.13 -7.66 -13.83
C VAL A 234 -3.41 -8.60 -15.01
N ALA A 235 -3.13 -9.91 -14.86
CA ALA A 235 -3.43 -10.93 -15.87
C ALA A 235 -4.90 -11.41 -15.85
N SER A 236 -5.73 -10.92 -14.93
CA SER A 236 -7.16 -11.24 -14.91
C SER A 236 -7.92 -10.22 -15.77
N PRO A 237 -8.53 -10.63 -16.90
CA PRO A 237 -9.27 -9.69 -17.74
C PRO A 237 -10.48 -9.12 -16.97
N PRO A 238 -10.89 -7.86 -17.24
CA PRO A 238 -12.10 -7.31 -16.65
C PRO A 238 -13.33 -8.14 -17.06
N PRO A 239 -14.32 -8.37 -16.17
CA PRO A 239 -15.48 -9.19 -16.49
C PRO A 239 -16.24 -8.58 -17.66
N ARG A 240 -16.34 -9.34 -18.77
CA ARG A 240 -17.14 -8.95 -19.92
C ARG A 240 -18.62 -8.97 -19.52
N ARG A 241 -19.27 -7.80 -19.52
CA ARG A 241 -20.73 -7.72 -19.43
C ARG A 241 -21.33 -8.35 -20.69
N ARG A 242 -21.81 -9.58 -20.59
CA ARG A 242 -22.66 -10.19 -21.62
C ARG A 242 -24.09 -9.70 -21.43
N ALA A 243 -24.66 -9.09 -22.47
CA ALA A 243 -26.10 -9.07 -22.62
C ALA A 243 -26.55 -10.51 -22.88
N VAL A 244 -27.39 -11.06 -22.01
CA VAL A 244 -27.93 -12.40 -22.17
C VAL A 244 -29.08 -12.30 -23.17
N THR A 245 -28.83 -12.68 -24.42
CA THR A 245 -29.88 -13.06 -25.36
C THR A 245 -30.42 -14.43 -24.94
N THR A 246 -31.67 -14.46 -24.50
CA THR A 246 -32.43 -15.67 -24.20
C THR A 246 -32.86 -16.34 -25.50
N VAL A 247 -31.97 -17.12 -26.12
CA VAL A 247 -32.38 -18.13 -27.10
C VAL A 247 -31.70 -19.43 -26.74
N ALA A 248 -32.49 -20.37 -26.24
CA ALA A 248 -32.07 -21.73 -26.00
C ALA A 248 -31.97 -22.44 -27.36
N GLU A 249 -30.77 -22.78 -27.81
CA GLU A 249 -30.60 -23.78 -28.86
C GLU A 249 -30.43 -25.16 -28.22
N PRO A 250 -31.30 -26.14 -28.55
CA PRO A 250 -31.18 -27.50 -28.09
C PRO A 250 -30.31 -28.30 -29.07
N GLY A 251 -29.16 -28.79 -28.58
CA GLY A 251 -28.39 -29.81 -29.30
C GLY A 251 -26.95 -29.38 -29.62
N GLY A 252 -26.06 -29.54 -28.66
CA GLY A 252 -24.62 -29.46 -28.87
C GLY A 252 -23.91 -30.35 -27.86
N SER A 253 -23.37 -31.47 -28.32
CA SER A 253 -22.59 -32.42 -27.53
C SER A 253 -21.41 -31.72 -26.84
N GLU A 254 -21.44 -31.66 -25.51
CA GLU A 254 -20.33 -31.15 -24.69
C GLU A 254 -19.29 -32.26 -24.50
N THR A 255 -18.17 -32.15 -25.22
CA THR A 255 -16.93 -32.85 -24.87
C THR A 255 -16.35 -32.31 -23.55
N PRO A 256 -15.70 -33.12 -22.68
CA PRO A 256 -15.32 -32.75 -21.30
C PRO A 256 -14.07 -31.86 -21.17
N HIS A 257 -13.75 -31.06 -22.19
CA HIS A 257 -12.54 -30.22 -22.24
C HIS A 257 -12.86 -28.75 -22.51
N ALA A 258 -13.63 -28.13 -21.64
CA ALA A 258 -13.72 -26.69 -21.40
C ALA A 258 -14.61 -26.56 -20.15
N LEU A 259 -14.23 -25.90 -19.07
CA LEU A 259 -13.78 -24.53 -18.99
C LEU A 259 -12.75 -24.45 -17.87
N ASP A 260 -11.60 -23.85 -18.15
CA ASP A 260 -10.74 -23.33 -17.10
C ASP A 260 -11.50 -22.14 -16.49
N ASP A 261 -12.44 -22.44 -15.59
CA ASP A 261 -13.40 -21.48 -15.04
C ASP A 261 -12.62 -20.41 -14.28
N THR A 262 -12.31 -19.31 -14.98
CA THR A 262 -11.68 -18.12 -14.42
C THR A 262 -12.41 -17.63 -13.18
N GLU A 263 -13.72 -17.88 -13.09
CA GLU A 263 -14.57 -17.53 -11.96
C GLU A 263 -14.38 -18.46 -10.75
N THR A 264 -14.26 -19.79 -10.92
CA THR A 264 -13.90 -20.69 -9.80
C THR A 264 -12.45 -20.47 -9.35
N SER A 265 -11.57 -20.12 -10.29
CA SER A 265 -10.16 -19.76 -10.03
C SER A 265 -10.01 -18.46 -9.23
N ALA A 266 -10.82 -17.44 -9.53
CA ALA A 266 -10.86 -16.15 -8.83
C ALA A 266 -11.36 -16.29 -7.37
N LEU A 267 -12.23 -17.27 -7.11
CA LEU A 267 -12.70 -17.65 -5.77
C LEU A 267 -11.68 -18.48 -4.97
N GLY A 268 -10.52 -18.79 -5.56
CA GLY A 268 -9.46 -19.54 -4.91
C GLY A 268 -9.63 -21.05 -5.00
N PHE A 269 -10.34 -21.57 -6.00
CA PHE A 269 -10.44 -23.00 -6.31
C PHE A 269 -9.57 -23.39 -7.53
N ARG A 270 -9.30 -24.67 -7.68
CA ARG A 270 -8.62 -25.34 -8.79
C ARG A 270 -9.30 -26.69 -9.02
N HIS A 271 -9.44 -27.12 -10.26
CA HIS A 271 -9.85 -28.48 -10.55
C HIS A 271 -8.73 -29.46 -10.19
N VAL A 272 -9.07 -30.56 -9.52
CA VAL A 272 -8.18 -31.69 -9.31
C VAL A 272 -8.75 -32.84 -10.10
N ALA A 273 -7.95 -33.36 -11.04
CA ALA A 273 -8.26 -34.61 -11.72
C ALA A 273 -8.53 -35.69 -10.68
N THR A 274 -9.68 -36.36 -10.78
CA THR A 274 -10.01 -37.49 -9.92
C THR A 274 -8.87 -38.52 -10.06
N PRO A 275 -8.32 -39.06 -8.96
CA PRO A 275 -7.33 -40.12 -9.06
C PRO A 275 -7.97 -41.26 -9.85
N SER A 276 -7.33 -41.66 -10.95
CA SER A 276 -7.86 -42.65 -11.90
C SER A 276 -8.34 -43.89 -11.13
N ALA A 277 -9.65 -44.04 -11.02
CA ALA A 277 -10.24 -45.28 -10.56
C ALA A 277 -9.85 -46.38 -11.54
N THR A 278 -9.44 -47.52 -11.00
CA THR A 278 -9.10 -48.73 -11.74
C THR A 278 -10.30 -49.20 -12.57
N ALA A 279 -10.17 -49.05 -13.88
CA ALA A 279 -10.77 -49.75 -15.04
C ALA A 279 -12.23 -50.28 -15.06
N ASP A 280 -12.96 -50.49 -13.96
CA ASP A 280 -14.22 -51.28 -14.00
C ASP A 280 -15.44 -50.59 -13.35
N ALA A 281 -15.69 -49.31 -13.62
CA ALA A 281 -16.95 -48.66 -13.21
C ALA A 281 -17.51 -47.75 -14.30
N GLU A 282 -18.34 -48.31 -15.18
CA GLU A 282 -18.97 -47.63 -16.33
C GLU A 282 -20.16 -46.72 -15.98
N GLU A 283 -20.49 -46.47 -14.70
CA GLU A 283 -21.75 -45.80 -14.34
C GLU A 283 -21.67 -44.73 -13.24
N THR A 284 -20.57 -43.98 -13.16
CA THR A 284 -20.58 -42.72 -12.42
C THR A 284 -20.01 -41.61 -13.27
N SER A 285 -20.90 -40.73 -13.77
CA SER A 285 -20.54 -39.38 -14.20
C SER A 285 -19.88 -38.65 -13.03
N GLU A 286 -18.57 -38.79 -12.89
CA GLU A 286 -17.80 -38.22 -11.79
C GLU A 286 -17.78 -36.69 -11.94
N LEU A 287 -18.47 -36.03 -11.01
CA LEU A 287 -18.42 -34.58 -10.88
C LEU A 287 -16.96 -34.16 -10.59
N PRO A 288 -16.41 -33.16 -11.32
CA PRO A 288 -15.04 -32.72 -11.12
C PRO A 288 -14.78 -32.27 -9.69
N THR A 289 -13.71 -32.77 -9.07
CA THR A 289 -13.38 -32.43 -7.68
C THR A 289 -12.65 -31.10 -7.62
N LEU A 290 -13.33 -30.04 -7.17
CA LEU A 290 -12.72 -28.74 -6.91
C LEU A 290 -11.91 -28.78 -5.59
N GLN A 291 -10.66 -28.30 -5.64
CA GLN A 291 -9.76 -28.13 -4.50
C GLN A 291 -9.31 -26.68 -4.40
N ARG A 292 -8.98 -26.19 -3.20
CA ARG A 292 -8.58 -24.78 -3.02
C ARG A 292 -7.12 -24.51 -3.33
N LYS A 293 -6.84 -23.29 -3.80
CA LYS A 293 -5.50 -22.70 -3.98
C LYS A 293 -4.88 -22.20 -2.67
N VAL A 294 -5.71 -21.84 -1.68
CA VAL A 294 -5.26 -21.29 -0.38
C VAL A 294 -5.94 -22.08 0.76
N PRO A 295 -5.22 -22.39 1.87
CA PRO A 295 -5.84 -22.99 3.04
C PRO A 295 -6.98 -22.09 3.55
N SER A 296 -8.18 -22.65 3.66
CA SER A 296 -9.39 -21.92 4.06
C SER A 296 -10.12 -22.65 5.18
N ALA A 297 -10.93 -21.89 5.92
CA ALA A 297 -11.69 -22.37 7.06
C ALA A 297 -12.89 -23.26 6.66
N LEU A 298 -13.33 -23.23 5.39
CA LEU A 298 -14.46 -24.04 4.92
C LEU A 298 -14.07 -25.50 4.64
N THR A 299 -15.05 -26.40 4.70
CA THR A 299 -14.86 -27.81 4.34
C THR A 299 -15.09 -28.02 2.84
N PRO A 300 -14.56 -29.11 2.25
CA PRO A 300 -14.82 -29.46 0.85
C PRO A 300 -16.30 -29.56 0.48
N GLY A 301 -17.18 -29.91 1.44
CA GLY A 301 -18.63 -29.92 1.22
C GLY A 301 -19.24 -28.52 1.09
N ASP A 302 -18.68 -27.50 1.74
CA ASP A 302 -19.13 -26.12 1.56
C ASP A 302 -18.68 -25.55 0.24
N ASP A 303 -17.53 -26.00 -0.26
CA ASP A 303 -16.99 -25.58 -1.56
C ASP A 303 -17.93 -26.01 -2.67
N ARG A 304 -18.41 -27.26 -2.59
CA ARG A 304 -19.46 -27.77 -3.48
C ARG A 304 -20.76 -26.98 -3.34
N ARG A 305 -21.19 -26.66 -2.11
CA ARG A 305 -22.41 -25.87 -1.87
C ARG A 305 -22.28 -24.39 -2.26
N LEU A 306 -21.09 -23.81 -2.17
CA LEU A 306 -20.74 -22.44 -2.55
C LEU A 306 -20.78 -22.32 -4.06
N VAL A 307 -20.16 -23.26 -4.76
CA VAL A 307 -20.21 -23.37 -6.22
C VAL A 307 -21.65 -23.63 -6.67
N GLN A 308 -22.37 -24.58 -6.06
CA GLN A 308 -23.78 -24.84 -6.38
C GLN A 308 -24.68 -23.62 -6.12
N ARG A 309 -24.55 -22.96 -4.97
CA ARG A 309 -25.36 -21.75 -4.69
C ARG A 309 -25.04 -20.64 -5.66
N TRP A 310 -23.77 -20.41 -5.96
CA TRP A 310 -23.33 -19.37 -6.89
C TRP A 310 -23.81 -19.64 -8.32
N VAL A 311 -23.71 -20.89 -8.80
CA VAL A 311 -24.30 -21.34 -10.07
C VAL A 311 -25.83 -21.16 -10.07
N ASN A 312 -26.50 -21.39 -8.94
CA ASN A 312 -27.96 -21.33 -8.83
C ASN A 312 -28.54 -19.94 -8.48
N SER A 313 -27.75 -18.99 -7.98
CA SER A 313 -28.25 -17.72 -7.39
C SER A 313 -27.99 -16.46 -8.23
N ALA A 314 -27.67 -16.60 -9.52
CA ALA A 314 -27.19 -15.51 -10.37
C ALA A 314 -28.19 -14.38 -10.72
N ALA A 315 -29.32 -14.22 -10.03
CA ALA A 315 -30.27 -13.13 -10.36
C ALA A 315 -30.92 -12.37 -9.19
N THR A 316 -30.91 -12.83 -7.93
CA THR A 316 -31.80 -12.21 -6.91
C THR A 316 -31.26 -12.03 -5.50
N THR A 317 -30.02 -12.43 -5.18
CA THR A 317 -29.47 -12.20 -3.83
C THR A 317 -28.10 -11.53 -3.87
N ALA A 318 -27.90 -10.51 -3.03
CA ALA A 318 -26.60 -9.89 -2.81
C ALA A 318 -25.61 -11.00 -2.42
N LEU A 319 -24.56 -11.19 -3.23
CA LEU A 319 -23.55 -12.21 -3.00
C LEU A 319 -22.96 -12.03 -1.59
N ALA A 320 -23.12 -13.04 -0.73
CA ALA A 320 -22.51 -13.06 0.59
C ALA A 320 -20.98 -12.93 0.45
N ALA A 321 -20.35 -12.06 1.25
CA ALA A 321 -18.90 -11.94 1.20
C ALA A 321 -18.23 -13.29 1.55
N ILE A 322 -17.05 -13.59 1.00
CA ILE A 322 -16.32 -14.85 1.28
C ILE A 322 -16.12 -15.06 2.80
N SER A 323 -16.03 -13.97 3.57
CA SER A 323 -16.00 -13.98 5.04
C SER A 323 -17.28 -14.50 5.68
N ASP A 324 -18.44 -14.27 5.07
CA ASP A 324 -19.75 -14.66 5.59
C ASP A 324 -20.03 -16.15 5.34
N MET A 325 -19.39 -16.72 4.31
CA MET A 325 -19.51 -18.15 4.01
C MET A 325 -18.81 -19.05 5.03
N ALA A 326 -17.82 -18.51 5.76
CA ALA A 326 -17.05 -19.23 6.79
C ALA A 326 -17.56 -19.03 8.21
N ARG A 327 -18.50 -18.10 8.39
CA ARG A 327 -19.09 -17.80 9.68
C ARG A 327 -20.33 -18.65 9.89
N LEU A 328 -20.47 -19.12 11.11
CA LEU A 328 -21.68 -19.74 11.61
C LEU A 328 -22.63 -18.63 12.06
N THR A 329 -23.93 -18.86 11.90
CA THR A 329 -24.92 -17.97 12.51
C THR A 329 -24.84 -18.06 14.05
N PRO A 330 -25.29 -17.05 14.80
CA PRO A 330 -25.32 -17.11 16.26
C PRO A 330 -26.06 -18.36 16.79
N GLU A 331 -27.13 -18.78 16.11
CA GLU A 331 -27.88 -20.01 16.43
C GLU A 331 -27.02 -21.27 16.25
N GLN A 332 -26.34 -21.41 15.11
CA GLN A 332 -25.46 -22.54 14.85
C GLN A 332 -24.29 -22.62 15.84
N VAL A 333 -23.77 -21.48 16.30
CA VAL A 333 -22.75 -21.43 17.36
C VAL A 333 -23.32 -21.94 18.68
N ARG A 334 -24.51 -21.46 19.08
CA ARG A 334 -25.18 -21.92 20.30
C ARG A 334 -25.47 -23.42 20.25
N ASP A 335 -25.97 -23.93 19.13
CA ASP A 335 -26.23 -25.35 18.95
C ASP A 335 -24.95 -26.19 19.00
N ALA A 336 -23.85 -25.70 18.42
CA ALA A 336 -22.55 -26.36 18.52
C ALA A 336 -22.04 -26.43 19.97
N LEU A 337 -22.31 -25.41 20.78
CA LEU A 337 -21.92 -25.35 22.19
C LEU A 337 -22.87 -26.14 23.13
N ARG A 338 -24.10 -26.44 22.70
CA ARG A 338 -25.07 -27.27 23.44
C ARG A 338 -24.75 -28.76 23.41
N ILE A 339 -23.92 -29.20 22.46
CA ILE A 339 -23.49 -30.59 22.37
C ILE A 339 -22.68 -30.95 23.62
N ALA A 340 -22.89 -32.16 24.14
CA ALA A 340 -22.06 -32.74 25.19
C ALA A 340 -20.62 -32.99 24.65
N LEU A 341 -19.77 -31.96 24.75
CA LEU A 341 -18.37 -32.02 24.41
C LEU A 341 -17.53 -32.36 25.65
N PRO A 342 -16.49 -33.22 25.52
CA PRO A 342 -15.51 -33.40 26.58
C PRO A 342 -14.90 -32.06 27.03
N PRO A 343 -14.47 -31.93 28.31
CA PRO A 343 -14.02 -30.64 28.87
C PRO A 343 -13.00 -29.93 27.99
N LEU A 344 -11.96 -30.62 27.54
CA LEU A 344 -10.90 -30.03 26.72
C LEU A 344 -11.35 -29.63 25.31
N GLU A 345 -12.29 -30.37 24.69
CA GLU A 345 -12.89 -30.01 23.40
C GLU A 345 -13.78 -28.77 23.55
N ARG A 346 -14.50 -28.65 24.68
CA ARG A 346 -15.33 -27.49 25.01
C ARG A 346 -14.48 -26.24 25.28
N VAL A 347 -13.40 -26.36 26.06
CA VAL A 347 -12.44 -25.26 26.27
C VAL A 347 -11.86 -24.80 24.93
N PHE A 348 -11.43 -25.74 24.09
CA PHE A 348 -10.89 -25.41 22.77
C PHE A 348 -11.90 -24.66 21.91
N ALA A 349 -13.15 -25.12 21.84
CA ALA A 349 -14.22 -24.43 21.09
C ALA A 349 -14.51 -23.02 21.62
N LEU A 350 -14.59 -22.86 22.94
CA LEU A 350 -14.84 -21.57 23.59
C LEU A 350 -13.69 -20.59 23.36
N LEU A 351 -12.44 -21.02 23.52
CA LEU A 351 -11.27 -20.18 23.24
C LEU A 351 -11.22 -19.74 21.77
N LEU A 352 -11.56 -20.61 20.82
CA LEU A 352 -11.63 -20.24 19.40
C LEU A 352 -12.68 -19.16 19.14
N LEU A 353 -13.86 -19.25 19.78
CA LEU A 353 -14.93 -18.25 19.64
C LEU A 353 -14.62 -16.94 20.39
N SER A 354 -14.04 -17.01 21.59
CA SER A 354 -13.80 -15.83 22.44
C SER A 354 -12.50 -15.09 22.13
N THR A 355 -11.52 -15.75 21.52
CA THR A 355 -10.26 -15.10 21.09
C THR A 355 -10.22 -14.90 19.58
N GLY A 356 -10.74 -15.83 18.79
CA GLY A 356 -10.53 -15.85 17.34
C GLY A 356 -9.09 -16.17 16.93
N LEU A 357 -8.30 -16.76 17.83
CA LEU A 357 -6.97 -17.25 17.48
C LEU A 357 -7.06 -18.26 16.32
N PRO A 358 -6.12 -18.24 15.37
CA PRO A 358 -6.04 -19.26 14.34
C PRO A 358 -5.94 -20.66 14.97
N VAL A 359 -6.72 -21.60 14.45
CA VAL A 359 -6.75 -22.99 14.98
C VAL A 359 -5.37 -23.60 15.04
N SER A 360 -4.55 -23.43 14.00
CA SER A 360 -3.17 -23.93 13.97
C SER A 360 -2.31 -23.35 15.08
N ARG A 361 -2.53 -22.09 15.47
CA ARG A 361 -1.79 -21.40 16.52
C ARG A 361 -2.25 -21.83 17.91
N LEU A 362 -3.56 -21.97 18.13
CA LEU A 362 -4.05 -22.44 19.43
C LEU A 362 -3.61 -23.91 19.69
N LEU A 363 -3.48 -24.73 18.64
CA LEU A 363 -2.96 -26.10 18.74
C LEU A 363 -1.49 -26.18 19.19
N THR A 364 -0.72 -25.10 19.06
CA THR A 364 0.67 -25.05 19.55
C THR A 364 0.77 -24.52 20.97
N LEU A 365 -0.35 -24.26 21.67
CA LEU A 365 -0.35 -23.88 23.08
C LEU A 365 0.54 -24.85 23.88
N THR A 366 1.40 -24.32 24.74
CA THR A 366 2.25 -25.10 25.65
C THR A 366 1.99 -24.74 27.11
N VAL A 367 2.09 -25.71 28.00
CA VAL A 367 2.00 -25.48 29.46
C VAL A 367 3.34 -24.98 29.97
N CYS A 368 3.34 -23.85 30.68
CA CYS A 368 4.57 -23.28 31.26
C CYS A 368 5.06 -24.13 32.43
N GLN A 369 6.39 -24.21 32.59
CA GLN A 369 7.02 -24.72 33.81
C GLN A 369 6.86 -23.70 34.94
N ALA A 370 6.53 -24.19 36.13
CA ALA A 370 6.51 -23.42 37.38
C ALA A 370 7.84 -22.65 37.54
N GLY A 371 7.76 -21.35 37.87
CA GLY A 371 8.94 -20.49 38.09
C GLY A 371 9.70 -20.02 36.84
N THR A 372 9.28 -20.39 35.62
CA THR A 372 9.95 -19.92 34.39
C THR A 372 9.35 -18.59 33.93
N THR A 373 9.95 -17.48 34.37
CA THR A 373 9.65 -16.14 33.85
C THR A 373 10.59 -15.82 32.68
N ALA A 374 9.99 -15.39 31.57
CA ALA A 374 10.66 -14.86 30.37
C ALA A 374 11.53 -15.86 29.57
N GLN A 375 10.90 -16.60 28.65
CA GLN A 375 11.63 -17.06 27.47
C GLN A 375 11.98 -15.84 26.60
N SER A 376 13.25 -15.73 26.21
CA SER A 376 13.74 -14.72 25.27
C SER A 376 12.90 -14.74 23.99
N PRO A 377 12.50 -13.57 23.46
CA PRO A 377 11.51 -13.49 22.40
C PRO A 377 12.03 -14.10 21.10
N THR A 378 11.39 -15.18 20.62
CA THR A 378 11.54 -15.63 19.24
C THR A 378 10.37 -15.13 18.39
N SER A 379 10.55 -15.13 17.07
CA SER A 379 9.54 -14.63 16.11
C SER A 379 8.25 -15.44 16.10
N ASP A 380 8.26 -16.68 16.63
CA ASP A 380 7.20 -17.67 16.47
C ASP A 380 6.61 -18.18 17.80
N ASP A 381 6.80 -17.43 18.89
CA ASP A 381 6.47 -17.92 20.24
C ASP A 381 5.04 -18.51 20.30
N PRO A 382 4.91 -19.79 20.69
CA PRO A 382 3.63 -20.44 20.85
C PRO A 382 2.81 -19.73 21.95
N PRO A 383 1.47 -19.79 21.90
CA PRO A 383 0.68 -19.43 23.07
C PRO A 383 1.15 -20.24 24.30
N VAL A 384 1.10 -19.62 25.48
CA VAL A 384 1.53 -20.25 26.73
C VAL A 384 0.39 -20.21 27.74
N TRP A 385 0.16 -21.34 28.40
CA TRP A 385 -0.73 -21.46 29.55
C TRP A 385 0.10 -21.43 30.84
N HIS A 386 -0.26 -20.56 31.78
CA HIS A 386 0.33 -20.50 33.11
C HIS A 386 -0.68 -21.04 34.14
N PRO A 387 -0.55 -22.32 34.57
CA PRO A 387 -1.50 -22.93 35.51
C PRO A 387 -1.62 -22.18 36.84
N GLU A 388 -0.49 -21.68 37.36
CA GLU A 388 -0.41 -20.99 38.67
C GLU A 388 -1.18 -19.67 38.69
N SER A 389 -0.99 -18.82 37.66
CA SER A 389 -1.69 -17.53 37.55
C SER A 389 -3.03 -17.62 36.83
N ARG A 390 -3.38 -18.80 36.30
CA ARG A 390 -4.53 -19.04 35.42
C ARG A 390 -4.56 -18.11 34.20
N GLU A 391 -3.39 -17.78 33.66
CA GLU A 391 -3.24 -16.84 32.53
C GLU A 391 -2.91 -17.56 31.21
N LEU A 392 -3.65 -17.21 30.17
CA LEU A 392 -3.32 -17.50 28.78
C LEU A 392 -2.57 -16.31 28.17
N CYS A 393 -1.34 -16.54 27.73
CA CYS A 393 -0.45 -15.52 27.18
C CYS A 393 -0.12 -15.82 25.71
N TYR A 394 -0.19 -14.83 24.84
CA TYR A 394 0.29 -14.95 23.45
C TYR A 394 0.65 -13.59 22.84
N ARG A 395 1.63 -13.58 21.93
CA ARG A 395 2.13 -12.35 21.30
C ARG A 395 1.28 -11.88 20.11
N LEU A 396 1.16 -10.57 19.92
CA LEU A 396 0.65 -9.97 18.69
C LEU A 396 1.70 -10.13 17.58
N ARG A 397 1.34 -10.82 16.50
CA ARG A 397 2.27 -11.12 15.38
C ARG A 397 2.56 -9.93 14.49
N ASN A 398 1.66 -8.96 14.45
CA ASN A 398 1.75 -7.74 13.67
C ASN A 398 0.89 -6.66 14.37
N GLY A 399 0.89 -5.45 13.82
CA GLY A 399 0.16 -4.31 14.40
C GLY A 399 1.10 -3.43 15.20
N PRO A 400 1.28 -3.66 16.52
CA PRO A 400 2.01 -2.76 17.41
C PRO A 400 3.43 -2.42 16.95
N SER A 401 3.76 -1.12 16.95
CA SER A 401 5.15 -0.69 16.79
C SER A 401 5.99 -1.15 17.98
N ALA A 402 6.96 -2.02 17.71
CA ALA A 402 7.87 -2.56 18.70
C ALA A 402 8.90 -1.52 19.16
N ARG A 403 9.28 -1.61 20.42
CA ARG A 403 10.48 -1.00 21.00
C ARG A 403 11.20 -2.11 21.77
N GLU A 404 12.52 -2.17 21.66
CA GLU A 404 13.32 -3.25 22.26
C GLU A 404 13.15 -3.32 23.78
N ASP A 405 12.92 -2.17 24.42
CA ASP A 405 12.68 -2.00 25.86
C ASP A 405 11.21 -2.26 26.29
N ALA A 406 10.29 -2.48 25.35
CA ALA A 406 8.85 -2.55 25.63
C ALA A 406 8.17 -3.76 24.99
N VAL A 407 8.85 -4.91 24.99
CA VAL A 407 8.33 -6.18 24.43
C VAL A 407 7.01 -6.61 25.08
N ASP A 408 6.81 -6.28 26.36
CA ASP A 408 5.60 -6.59 27.13
C ASP A 408 4.32 -6.07 26.44
N MET A 409 4.38 -4.90 25.80
CA MET A 409 3.24 -4.27 25.14
C MET A 409 2.74 -5.04 23.91
N GLN A 410 3.47 -6.06 23.45
CA GLN A 410 3.04 -6.94 22.37
C GLN A 410 2.33 -8.20 22.85
N TRP A 411 2.31 -8.48 24.16
CA TRP A 411 1.66 -9.66 24.70
C TRP A 411 0.21 -9.40 25.03
N VAL A 412 -0.68 -10.28 24.56
CA VAL A 412 -2.02 -10.43 25.09
C VAL A 412 -1.95 -11.39 26.28
N ARG A 413 -2.54 -10.99 27.41
CA ARG A 413 -2.66 -11.81 28.62
C ARG A 413 -4.11 -11.83 29.01
N LEU A 414 -4.66 -13.03 29.16
CA LEU A 414 -6.05 -13.25 29.51
C LEU A 414 -6.12 -14.17 30.72
N ARG A 415 -6.76 -13.72 31.80
CA ARG A 415 -7.12 -14.60 32.91
C ARG A 415 -8.29 -15.48 32.47
N LEU A 416 -8.15 -16.78 32.62
CA LEU A 416 -9.22 -17.72 32.28
C LEU A 416 -10.14 -17.95 33.50
N PRO A 417 -11.48 -17.95 33.33
CA PRO A 417 -12.38 -18.29 34.41
C PRO A 417 -12.21 -19.76 34.81
N ALA A 418 -12.57 -20.09 36.05
CA ALA A 418 -12.32 -21.41 36.65
C ALA A 418 -12.74 -22.60 35.75
N PRO A 419 -13.92 -22.60 35.09
CA PRO A 419 -14.31 -23.72 34.23
C PRO A 419 -13.36 -23.99 33.05
N LEU A 420 -12.68 -22.96 32.55
CA LEU A 420 -11.67 -23.11 31.48
C LEU A 420 -10.29 -23.42 32.05
N ALA A 421 -9.92 -22.74 33.15
CA ALA A 421 -8.63 -22.90 33.80
C ALA A 421 -8.47 -24.32 34.37
N ASP A 422 -9.47 -24.83 35.09
CA ASP A 422 -9.40 -26.12 35.77
C ASP A 422 -9.26 -27.27 34.76
N ALA A 423 -9.96 -27.20 33.63
CA ALA A 423 -9.84 -28.19 32.55
C ALA A 423 -8.49 -28.15 31.80
N LEU A 424 -7.77 -27.01 31.83
CA LEU A 424 -6.41 -26.90 31.29
C LEU A 424 -5.33 -27.22 32.33
N SER A 425 -5.68 -27.16 33.62
CA SER A 425 -4.81 -27.48 34.75
C SER A 425 -5.00 -28.91 35.27
N ASP A 426 -5.84 -29.72 34.61
CA ASP A 426 -6.00 -31.14 34.92
C ASP A 426 -4.64 -31.86 34.83
N PRO A 427 -4.22 -32.66 35.85
CA PRO A 427 -2.93 -33.34 35.86
C PRO A 427 -2.62 -34.17 34.61
N GLU A 428 -3.63 -34.74 33.95
CA GLU A 428 -3.45 -35.51 32.70
C GLU A 428 -3.13 -34.62 31.48
N VAL A 429 -3.42 -33.33 31.58
CA VAL A 429 -3.33 -32.34 30.49
C VAL A 429 -2.23 -31.30 30.75
N ALA A 430 -1.98 -30.97 32.01
CA ALA A 430 -1.16 -29.85 32.46
C ALA A 430 0.31 -30.22 32.72
N THR A 431 0.85 -31.18 31.95
CA THR A 431 2.28 -31.52 32.06
C THR A 431 3.13 -30.39 31.48
N PRO A 432 4.11 -29.84 32.22
CA PRO A 432 4.91 -28.72 31.72
C PRO A 432 5.65 -29.06 30.41
N GLY A 433 5.58 -28.17 29.42
CA GLY A 433 6.13 -28.37 28.07
C GLY A 433 5.20 -29.10 27.10
N ASP A 434 4.15 -29.76 27.59
CA ASP A 434 3.19 -30.46 26.74
C ASP A 434 2.23 -29.52 26.02
N ARG A 435 1.62 -30.07 24.96
CA ARG A 435 0.61 -29.39 24.13
C ARG A 435 -0.78 -29.94 24.43
N PRO A 436 -1.57 -29.27 25.30
CA PRO A 436 -2.85 -29.81 25.76
C PRO A 436 -3.82 -30.06 24.61
N PHE A 437 -3.81 -29.21 23.58
CA PHE A 437 -4.73 -29.36 22.45
C PHE A 437 -4.29 -30.34 21.35
N ARG A 438 -3.26 -31.16 21.57
CA ARG A 438 -2.80 -32.14 20.58
C ARG A 438 -3.94 -33.10 20.18
N GLY A 439 -4.28 -33.12 18.90
CA GLY A 439 -5.34 -33.97 18.33
C GLY A 439 -6.79 -33.53 18.64
N VAL A 440 -7.01 -32.50 19.45
CA VAL A 440 -8.35 -32.02 19.84
C VAL A 440 -9.17 -31.58 18.64
N ARG A 441 -8.56 -30.89 17.66
CA ARG A 441 -9.24 -30.45 16.42
C ARG A 441 -9.96 -31.60 15.70
N SER A 442 -9.27 -32.73 15.52
CA SER A 442 -9.82 -33.87 14.78
C SER A 442 -10.98 -34.53 15.53
N ARG A 443 -10.88 -34.63 16.86
CA ARG A 443 -11.95 -35.16 17.73
C ARG A 443 -13.18 -34.27 17.71
N LEU A 444 -12.99 -32.96 17.93
CA LEU A 444 -14.06 -31.96 17.88
C LEU A 444 -14.78 -31.98 16.54
N ASN A 445 -14.04 -31.88 15.42
CA ASN A 445 -14.64 -31.89 14.08
C ASN A 445 -15.40 -33.19 13.79
N ARG A 446 -14.93 -34.35 14.26
CA ARG A 446 -15.63 -35.63 14.09
C ARG A 446 -16.95 -35.66 14.85
N ARG A 447 -16.99 -35.14 16.08
CA ARG A 447 -18.23 -35.04 16.88
C ARG A 447 -19.23 -34.06 16.25
N LEU A 448 -18.76 -32.88 15.85
CA LEU A 448 -19.60 -31.88 15.18
C LEU A 448 -20.16 -32.45 13.87
N ALA A 449 -19.32 -33.06 13.02
CA ALA A 449 -19.78 -33.67 11.77
C ALA A 449 -20.83 -34.78 12.00
N ARG A 450 -20.68 -35.59 13.05
CA ARG A 450 -21.65 -36.63 13.40
C ARG A 450 -22.99 -36.04 13.84
N HIS A 451 -22.96 -35.01 14.69
CA HIS A 451 -24.18 -34.39 15.23
C HIS A 451 -24.96 -33.60 14.16
N PHE A 452 -24.25 -32.84 13.34
CA PHE A 452 -24.84 -31.95 12.33
C PHE A 452 -25.01 -32.63 10.96
N ARG A 453 -24.76 -33.94 10.82
CA ARG A 453 -24.79 -34.67 9.53
C ARG A 453 -26.10 -34.48 8.76
N HIS A 454 -27.21 -34.44 9.48
CA HIS A 454 -28.56 -34.37 8.92
C HIS A 454 -29.25 -33.03 9.19
N GLN A 455 -28.53 -32.04 9.74
CA GLN A 455 -29.08 -30.73 10.00
C GLN A 455 -28.88 -29.81 8.78
N PRO A 456 -29.89 -29.03 8.38
CA PRO A 456 -29.74 -28.06 7.30
C PRO A 456 -28.75 -26.96 7.68
N GLY A 457 -28.00 -26.47 6.70
CA GLY A 457 -27.03 -25.38 6.88
C GLY A 457 -25.57 -25.80 6.94
N ILE A 458 -24.72 -24.85 7.35
CA ILE A 458 -23.25 -24.94 7.36
C ILE A 458 -22.81 -25.76 8.58
N THR A 459 -22.15 -26.91 8.38
CA THR A 459 -21.66 -27.78 9.47
C THR A 459 -20.57 -27.08 10.31
N PRO A 460 -20.75 -26.92 11.63
CA PRO A 460 -19.72 -26.35 12.51
C PRO A 460 -18.40 -27.12 12.46
N THR A 461 -17.29 -26.40 12.43
CA THR A 461 -15.92 -26.94 12.57
C THR A 461 -15.06 -25.99 13.39
N ALA A 462 -13.93 -26.46 13.93
CA ALA A 462 -13.00 -25.61 14.67
C ALA A 462 -12.61 -24.33 13.90
N ASN A 463 -12.36 -24.44 12.59
CA ASN A 463 -12.00 -23.27 11.78
C ASN A 463 -13.17 -22.28 11.63
N ARG A 464 -14.39 -22.78 11.48
CA ARG A 464 -15.58 -21.94 11.39
C ARG A 464 -15.94 -21.28 12.72
N LEU A 465 -15.74 -21.99 13.84
CA LEU A 465 -15.86 -21.41 15.18
C LEU A 465 -14.88 -20.23 15.34
N SER A 466 -13.61 -20.43 14.99
CA SER A 466 -12.60 -19.35 14.99
C SER A 466 -13.00 -18.18 14.06
N ALA A 467 -13.45 -18.45 12.85
CA ALA A 467 -13.88 -17.42 11.89
C ALA A 467 -15.12 -16.62 12.36
N SER A 468 -15.98 -17.25 13.18
CA SER A 468 -17.19 -16.65 13.75
C SER A 468 -16.93 -15.76 14.96
N SER A 469 -15.76 -15.88 15.58
CA SER A 469 -15.36 -15.12 16.79
C SER A 469 -15.56 -13.61 16.71
N TRP A 470 -15.42 -13.03 15.51
CA TRP A 470 -15.59 -11.59 15.31
C TRP A 470 -16.99 -11.11 15.69
N LEU A 471 -18.02 -11.88 15.32
CA LEU A 471 -19.43 -11.56 15.59
C LEU A 471 -19.72 -11.48 17.09
N TRP A 472 -18.94 -12.21 17.89
CA TRP A 472 -19.12 -12.31 19.33
C TRP A 472 -18.29 -11.29 20.10
N ARG A 473 -17.06 -11.00 19.67
CA ARG A 473 -16.18 -10.03 20.35
C ARG A 473 -16.50 -8.58 20.02
N ARG A 474 -16.83 -8.30 18.75
CA ARG A 474 -16.95 -6.93 18.25
C ARG A 474 -18.03 -6.08 18.96
N PRO A 475 -19.20 -6.62 19.36
CA PRO A 475 -20.21 -5.85 20.09
C PRO A 475 -19.73 -5.29 21.43
N TYR A 476 -18.79 -5.98 22.09
CA TYR A 476 -18.24 -5.56 23.39
C TYR A 476 -17.01 -4.66 23.27
N ALA A 477 -16.43 -4.57 22.06
CA ALA A 477 -15.25 -3.78 21.79
C ALA A 477 -15.60 -2.35 21.38
N ARG A 478 -14.78 -1.39 21.83
CA ARG A 478 -14.92 0.02 21.45
C ARG A 478 -14.70 0.24 19.95
N ASP A 479 -13.66 -0.38 19.40
CA ASP A 479 -13.23 -0.24 18.02
C ASP A 479 -12.82 -1.59 17.40
N ASP A 480 -12.63 -1.59 16.08
CA ASP A 480 -12.25 -2.81 15.33
C ASP A 480 -10.86 -3.32 15.77
N VAL A 481 -9.96 -2.41 16.17
CA VAL A 481 -8.62 -2.75 16.66
C VAL A 481 -8.70 -3.53 17.97
N ALA A 482 -9.45 -3.07 18.98
CA ALA A 482 -9.57 -3.81 20.25
C ALA A 482 -10.20 -5.19 20.08
N ALA A 483 -11.23 -5.31 19.23
CA ALA A 483 -11.80 -6.62 18.91
C ALA A 483 -10.76 -7.56 18.27
N ALA A 484 -10.00 -7.05 17.28
CA ALA A 484 -9.01 -7.82 16.54
C ALA A 484 -7.81 -8.24 17.40
N THR A 485 -7.43 -7.45 18.41
CA THR A 485 -6.32 -7.73 19.33
C THR A 485 -6.38 -9.14 19.92
N LEU A 486 -7.58 -9.59 20.32
CA LEU A 486 -7.80 -10.93 20.88
C LEU A 486 -7.45 -12.07 19.90
N SER A 487 -7.45 -11.83 18.59
CA SER A 487 -7.08 -12.88 17.61
C SER A 487 -5.57 -13.09 17.50
N GLY A 488 -4.76 -12.28 18.20
CA GLY A 488 -3.31 -12.38 18.20
C GLY A 488 -2.64 -11.90 16.90
N GLN A 489 -3.42 -11.47 15.90
CA GLN A 489 -2.95 -10.98 14.61
C GLN A 489 -4.00 -10.08 13.95
N PHE A 490 -3.57 -9.00 13.31
CA PHE A 490 -4.42 -8.10 12.56
C PHE A 490 -4.46 -8.47 11.08
N SER A 491 -5.61 -8.27 10.46
CA SER A 491 -5.70 -8.25 8.99
C SER A 491 -4.90 -7.06 8.44
N LEU A 492 -4.62 -7.08 7.13
CA LEU A 492 -3.86 -6.00 6.48
C LEU A 492 -4.47 -4.61 6.74
N ALA A 493 -5.81 -4.52 6.75
CA ALA A 493 -6.56 -3.29 6.97
C ALA A 493 -6.38 -2.74 8.40
N LEU A 494 -6.33 -3.61 9.40
CA LEU A 494 -6.25 -3.21 10.81
C LEU A 494 -4.82 -3.13 11.35
N ALA A 495 -3.84 -3.70 10.65
CA ALA A 495 -2.45 -3.68 11.07
C ALA A 495 -1.86 -2.26 11.17
N ALA A 496 -2.23 -1.35 10.25
CA ALA A 496 -1.76 0.04 10.30
C ALA A 496 -2.41 0.83 11.47
N PRO A 497 -3.74 0.85 11.64
CA PRO A 497 -4.37 1.43 12.83
C PRO A 497 -3.83 0.89 14.15
N ALA A 498 -3.66 -0.44 14.26
CA ALA A 498 -3.15 -1.10 15.46
C ALA A 498 -1.70 -0.71 15.81
N ALA A 499 -0.90 -0.27 14.85
CA ALA A 499 0.47 0.17 15.10
C ALA A 499 0.55 1.44 15.96
N TYR A 500 -0.47 2.30 15.87
CA TYR A 500 -0.45 3.63 16.48
C TYR A 500 -1.19 3.73 17.81
N ARG A 501 -2.03 2.75 18.15
CA ARG A 501 -2.94 2.82 19.29
C ARG A 501 -2.40 2.07 20.50
N GLN A 502 -2.54 2.67 21.67
CA GLN A 502 -2.47 1.97 22.95
C GLN A 502 -3.86 1.46 23.35
N LEU A 503 -3.90 0.26 23.92
CA LEU A 503 -5.10 -0.42 24.40
C LEU A 503 -4.92 -0.76 25.87
N SER A 504 -5.95 -0.56 26.68
CA SER A 504 -5.93 -1.02 28.07
C SER A 504 -6.03 -2.54 28.12
N ARG A 505 -5.20 -3.19 28.94
CA ARG A 505 -5.31 -4.65 29.15
C ARG A 505 -6.65 -5.02 29.80
N HIS A 506 -7.14 -4.18 30.70
CA HIS A 506 -8.46 -4.34 31.32
C HIS A 506 -9.59 -4.30 30.30
N GLU A 507 -9.50 -3.40 29.30
CA GLU A 507 -10.48 -3.38 28.20
C GLU A 507 -10.49 -4.70 27.44
N ILE A 508 -9.33 -5.27 27.13
CA ILE A 508 -9.20 -6.52 26.39
C ILE A 508 -9.72 -7.71 27.20
N GLN A 509 -9.42 -7.77 28.50
CA GLN A 509 -9.96 -8.78 29.43
C GLN A 509 -11.49 -8.68 29.49
N ARG A 510 -12.06 -7.47 29.67
CA ARG A 510 -13.50 -7.25 29.70
C ARG A 510 -14.20 -7.70 28.41
N ILE A 511 -13.61 -7.43 27.24
CA ILE A 511 -14.15 -7.92 25.95
C ILE A 511 -14.17 -9.45 25.94
N PHE A 512 -13.09 -10.09 26.40
CA PHE A 512 -12.98 -11.54 26.46
C PHE A 512 -14.04 -12.14 27.42
N ASP A 513 -14.19 -11.59 28.62
CA ASP A 513 -15.14 -12.07 29.62
C ASP A 513 -16.60 -11.89 29.15
N ALA A 514 -16.97 -10.71 28.68
CA ALA A 514 -18.31 -10.46 28.13
C ALA A 514 -18.62 -11.36 26.93
N THR A 515 -17.60 -11.68 26.13
CA THR A 515 -17.74 -12.65 25.04
C THR A 515 -18.01 -14.05 25.58
N LEU A 516 -17.29 -14.51 26.61
CA LEU A 516 -17.54 -15.82 27.23
C LEU A 516 -18.94 -15.92 27.85
N GLU A 517 -19.40 -14.86 28.52
CA GLU A 517 -20.76 -14.79 29.06
C GLU A 517 -21.82 -14.91 27.97
N SER A 518 -21.64 -14.19 26.86
CA SER A 518 -22.55 -14.25 25.71
C SER A 518 -22.62 -15.63 25.06
N LEU A 519 -21.54 -16.41 25.19
CA LEU A 519 -21.44 -17.81 24.74
C LEU A 519 -22.02 -18.80 25.76
N GLY A 520 -22.56 -18.31 26.89
CA GLY A 520 -23.24 -19.11 27.90
C GLY A 520 -22.33 -19.65 29.00
N LEU A 521 -21.12 -19.11 29.16
CA LEU A 521 -20.25 -19.43 30.30
C LEU A 521 -20.52 -18.42 31.42
N VAL A 522 -21.22 -18.86 32.48
CA VAL A 522 -21.51 -18.02 33.64
C VAL A 522 -20.22 -17.76 34.40
N VAL A 523 -19.72 -16.53 34.34
CA VAL A 523 -18.61 -16.05 35.18
C VAL A 523 -19.26 -15.45 36.44
N THR A 524 -18.97 -15.99 37.62
CA THR A 524 -19.55 -15.43 38.85
C THR A 524 -18.94 -14.05 39.16
N PRO A 525 -19.73 -13.09 39.68
CA PRO A 525 -19.24 -11.72 39.98
C PRO A 525 -18.05 -11.68 40.95
N GLU A 526 -17.93 -12.68 41.83
CA GLU A 526 -16.80 -12.84 42.76
C GLU A 526 -15.48 -13.11 42.01
N GLN A 527 -15.51 -13.83 40.88
CA GLN A 527 -14.35 -14.05 40.01
C GLN A 527 -13.98 -12.79 39.20
N MET A 528 -14.93 -11.88 38.96
CA MET A 528 -14.67 -10.59 38.31
C MET A 528 -14.07 -9.55 39.28
N ARG A 529 -14.50 -9.52 40.55
CA ARG A 529 -13.98 -8.58 41.56
C ARG A 529 -12.51 -8.84 41.92
N ASP A 530 -12.11 -10.10 41.91
CA ASP A 530 -10.72 -10.54 42.12
C ASP A 530 -9.77 -10.13 40.97
N SER A 531 -10.31 -9.54 39.91
CA SER A 531 -9.56 -8.96 38.78
C SER A 531 -9.29 -7.45 38.94
N SER A 532 -9.92 -6.80 39.93
CA SER A 532 -9.95 -5.34 40.07
C SER A 532 -9.14 -4.80 41.25
N GLU A 533 -9.09 -5.50 42.40
CA GLU A 533 -8.69 -4.82 43.65
C GLU A 533 -7.64 -5.52 44.53
N ASN A 534 -7.36 -6.82 44.37
CA ASN A 534 -6.35 -7.49 45.16
C ASN A 534 -5.45 -8.33 44.25
N HIS A 535 -4.23 -7.87 43.98
CA HIS A 535 -3.01 -8.67 44.09
C HIS A 535 -1.79 -7.89 43.58
N VAL A 536 -1.11 -7.26 44.54
CA VAL A 536 0.35 -7.23 44.59
C VAL A 536 0.82 -8.69 44.66
N SER A 537 1.12 -9.32 43.51
CA SER A 537 1.68 -10.68 43.50
C SER A 537 2.74 -10.81 42.42
N GLY A 538 4.01 -10.76 42.87
CA GLY A 538 5.14 -11.55 42.37
C GLY A 538 5.66 -11.36 40.94
N LEU A 539 5.05 -10.55 40.09
CA LEU A 539 5.53 -10.28 38.73
C LEU A 539 5.87 -8.79 38.58
N PRO A 540 7.06 -8.43 38.05
CA PRO A 540 7.50 -7.05 37.99
C PRO A 540 6.53 -6.22 37.15
N ASP A 541 5.95 -5.20 37.79
CA ASP A 541 5.19 -4.07 37.27
C ASP A 541 4.88 -4.13 35.76
N LYS A 542 3.89 -4.96 35.40
CA LYS A 542 3.50 -5.24 34.01
C LYS A 542 2.64 -4.09 33.52
N SER A 543 3.07 -3.40 32.46
CA SER A 543 2.40 -2.23 31.89
C SER A 543 0.88 -2.41 31.76
N ALA A 544 0.09 -1.49 32.31
CA ALA A 544 -1.38 -1.51 32.25
C ALA A 544 -1.95 -1.42 30.81
N VAL A 545 -1.09 -1.06 29.85
CA VAL A 545 -1.42 -0.89 28.44
C VAL A 545 -0.65 -1.87 27.55
N MET A 546 -1.19 -2.11 26.37
CA MET A 546 -0.57 -2.87 25.29
C MET A 546 -0.73 -2.12 23.96
N GLY A 547 -0.08 -2.60 22.90
CA GLY A 547 -0.08 -1.95 21.59
C GLY A 547 1.14 -1.05 21.40
N SER A 548 0.90 0.18 20.95
CA SER A 548 1.96 1.13 20.60
C SER A 548 2.88 1.48 21.79
N ALA A 549 4.11 0.97 21.77
CA ALA A 549 5.16 1.32 22.75
C ALA A 549 5.79 2.70 22.51
N ILE A 550 5.43 3.36 21.42
CA ILE A 550 5.96 4.68 21.05
C ILE A 550 5.12 5.81 21.66
N ALA A 551 3.82 5.58 21.87
CA ALA A 551 2.91 6.63 22.33
C ALA A 551 3.33 7.12 23.72
N GLN A 552 3.44 8.44 23.85
CA GLN A 552 3.74 9.18 25.07
C GLN A 552 2.51 9.93 25.57
N PRO A 553 2.38 10.15 26.89
CA PRO A 553 1.26 10.88 27.46
C PRO A 553 1.43 12.41 27.25
N PRO A 554 0.34 13.21 27.37
CA PRO A 554 0.37 14.67 27.13
C PRO A 554 1.45 15.42 27.92
N GLU A 555 1.71 14.99 29.15
CA GLU A 555 2.62 15.63 30.10
C GLU A 555 4.06 15.67 29.58
N MET A 556 4.46 14.65 28.81
CA MET A 556 5.75 14.62 28.13
C MET A 556 5.88 15.83 27.18
N PHE A 557 4.86 16.06 26.35
CA PHE A 557 4.87 17.16 25.40
C PHE A 557 4.76 18.51 26.12
N ALA A 558 4.04 18.59 27.24
CA ALA A 558 3.94 19.81 28.04
C ALA A 558 5.31 20.23 28.60
N ALA A 559 6.10 19.26 29.07
CA ALA A 559 7.48 19.50 29.46
C ALA A 559 8.33 19.99 28.28
N LEU A 560 8.19 19.38 27.10
CA LEU A 560 8.94 19.77 25.90
C LEU A 560 8.59 21.17 25.39
N PHE A 561 7.30 21.54 25.34
CA PHE A 561 6.88 22.89 24.97
C PHE A 561 7.36 23.94 25.98
N THR A 562 7.42 23.59 27.26
CA THR A 562 7.96 24.47 28.31
C THR A 562 9.46 24.67 28.13
N ALA A 563 10.22 23.59 27.96
CA ALA A 563 11.65 23.65 27.71
C ALA A 563 11.99 24.46 26.45
N LEU A 564 11.20 24.31 25.37
CA LEU A 564 11.35 25.12 24.16
C LEU A 564 11.18 26.61 24.44
N ARG A 565 10.14 27.03 25.18
CA ARG A 565 9.90 28.44 25.50
C ARG A 565 10.99 29.02 26.40
N GLU A 566 11.46 28.25 27.38
CA GLU A 566 12.56 28.66 28.27
C GLU A 566 13.86 28.84 27.47
N ALA A 567 14.17 27.91 26.56
CA ALA A 567 15.35 27.97 25.70
C ALA A 567 15.35 29.14 24.71
N MET A 568 14.18 29.72 24.39
CA MET A 568 14.08 30.92 23.56
C MET A 568 14.60 32.18 24.27
N ALA A 569 14.58 32.23 25.61
CA ALA A 569 14.77 33.48 26.35
C ALA A 569 16.19 34.08 26.19
N ALA A 570 17.23 33.25 26.38
CA ALA A 570 18.62 33.70 26.29
C ALA A 570 19.00 34.24 24.89
N PRO A 571 18.79 33.50 23.78
CA PRO A 571 19.12 34.02 22.46
C PRO A 571 18.23 35.20 22.04
N ALA A 572 16.95 35.24 22.48
CA ALA A 572 16.10 36.40 22.25
C ALA A 572 16.62 37.67 22.94
N GLN A 573 17.07 37.55 24.20
CA GLN A 573 17.65 38.67 24.94
C GLN A 573 18.93 39.19 24.29
N GLU A 574 19.80 38.30 23.84
CA GLU A 574 21.05 38.68 23.16
C GLU A 574 20.77 39.47 21.86
N ILE A 575 19.86 38.98 21.03
CA ILE A 575 19.46 39.67 19.79
C ILE A 575 18.75 41.00 20.09
N ALA A 576 17.87 41.04 21.10
CA ALA A 576 17.18 42.26 21.49
C ALA A 576 18.14 43.32 22.05
N SER A 577 19.22 42.88 22.69
CA SER A 577 20.27 43.75 23.23
C SER A 577 21.31 44.19 22.19
N TRP A 578 21.24 43.70 20.95
CA TRP A 578 22.18 44.08 19.90
C TRP A 578 21.89 45.48 19.35
N TRP A 579 22.95 46.25 19.09
CA TRP A 579 22.88 47.56 18.42
C TRP A 579 23.94 47.70 17.32
N LEU A 580 23.74 48.69 16.47
CA LEU A 580 24.63 48.99 15.34
C LEU A 580 26.05 49.31 15.83
N GLY A 581 27.04 48.51 15.42
CA GLY A 581 28.45 48.66 15.81
C GLY A 581 29.05 47.44 16.53
N LEU A 582 28.22 46.56 17.08
CA LEU A 582 28.65 45.26 17.59
C LEU A 582 28.57 44.16 16.50
N PRO A 583 29.41 43.11 16.58
CA PRO A 583 29.27 41.93 15.74
C PRO A 583 27.84 41.38 15.81
N PHE A 584 27.22 41.16 14.66
CA PHE A 584 25.84 40.67 14.61
C PHE A 584 25.74 39.26 15.21
N PRO A 585 24.81 38.99 16.16
CA PRO A 585 24.71 37.72 16.90
C PRO A 585 24.08 36.63 16.03
N ARG A 586 24.84 36.11 15.06
CA ARG A 586 24.36 35.15 14.05
C ARG A 586 23.98 33.80 14.65
N GLU A 587 24.73 33.34 15.63
CA GLU A 587 24.52 32.05 16.29
C GLU A 587 23.23 32.10 17.11
N SER A 588 23.07 33.13 17.96
CA SER A 588 21.87 33.36 18.77
C SER A 588 20.62 33.55 17.90
N LEU A 589 20.73 34.23 16.75
CA LEU A 589 19.65 34.29 15.77
C LEU A 589 19.25 32.91 15.23
N ALA A 590 20.24 32.11 14.84
CA ALA A 590 19.97 30.76 14.35
C ALA A 590 19.33 29.89 15.45
N GLU A 591 19.86 29.94 16.67
CA GLU A 591 19.31 29.21 17.82
C GLU A 591 17.87 29.62 18.14
N LEU A 592 17.59 30.92 18.25
CA LEU A 592 16.23 31.41 18.51
C LEU A 592 15.27 30.94 17.40
N TYR A 593 15.67 31.08 16.14
CA TYR A 593 14.85 30.65 15.01
C TYR A 593 14.58 29.15 15.07
N GLN A 594 15.59 28.34 15.39
CA GLN A 594 15.47 26.89 15.52
C GLN A 594 14.50 26.49 16.64
N TYR A 595 14.55 27.14 17.81
CA TYR A 595 13.60 26.89 18.90
C TYR A 595 12.18 27.27 18.53
N VAL A 596 11.97 28.44 17.92
CA VAL A 596 10.64 28.89 17.45
C VAL A 596 10.11 27.93 16.38
N ALA A 597 10.93 27.54 15.41
CA ALA A 597 10.54 26.59 14.37
C ALA A 597 10.18 25.22 14.95
N ALA A 598 10.96 24.71 15.91
CA ALA A 598 10.69 23.44 16.59
C ALA A 598 9.37 23.48 17.38
N TYR A 599 9.09 24.59 18.05
CA TYR A 599 7.83 24.83 18.76
C TYR A 599 6.62 24.70 17.82
N HIS A 600 6.66 25.36 16.66
CA HIS A 600 5.56 25.29 15.70
C HIS A 600 5.49 23.95 14.97
N LEU A 601 6.63 23.28 14.73
CA LEU A 601 6.64 21.96 14.09
C LEU A 601 5.96 20.94 14.99
N LEU A 602 6.31 20.95 16.28
CA LEU A 602 5.70 20.05 17.26
C LEU A 602 4.19 20.27 17.36
N ALA A 603 3.74 21.53 17.44
CA ALA A 603 2.33 21.88 17.45
C ALA A 603 1.60 21.43 16.19
N TRP A 604 2.22 21.62 15.02
CA TRP A 604 1.67 21.15 13.75
C TRP A 604 1.55 19.61 13.70
N GLN A 605 2.55 18.85 14.17
CA GLN A 605 2.47 17.40 14.16
C GLN A 605 1.45 16.83 15.17
N LEU A 606 1.39 17.41 16.37
CA LEU A 606 0.43 17.01 17.39
C LEU A 606 -1.01 17.33 17.01
N SER A 607 -1.25 18.37 16.20
CA SER A 607 -2.60 18.74 15.74
C SER A 607 -3.05 18.01 14.47
N THR A 608 -2.15 17.34 13.75
CA THR A 608 -2.46 16.74 12.44
C THR A 608 -2.31 15.22 12.37
N GLY A 609 -1.56 14.63 13.30
CA GLY A 609 -1.17 13.22 13.19
C GLY A 609 -0.33 12.92 11.95
N ALA A 610 0.34 13.94 11.39
CA ALA A 610 1.25 13.78 10.27
C ALA A 610 2.40 12.82 10.62
N ARG A 611 2.88 12.08 9.61
CA ARG A 611 4.17 11.40 9.78
C ARG A 611 5.28 12.45 9.87
N PRO A 612 6.44 12.10 10.43
CA PRO A 612 7.64 12.92 10.41
C PRO A 612 7.94 13.39 9.00
N ILE A 613 8.23 14.67 8.90
CA ILE A 613 8.55 15.31 7.64
C ILE A 613 9.83 14.67 7.10
N GLY A 614 9.74 14.13 5.89
CA GLY A 614 10.88 13.60 5.14
C GLY A 614 10.89 14.15 3.72
N ASN A 615 11.90 13.77 2.94
CA ASN A 615 12.16 14.36 1.62
C ASN A 615 10.97 14.31 0.63
N SER A 616 10.09 13.31 0.74
CA SER A 616 8.91 13.16 -0.13
C SER A 616 7.59 13.59 0.55
N SER A 617 7.63 14.22 1.71
CA SER A 617 6.43 14.75 2.38
C SER A 617 6.02 16.07 1.76
N HIS A 618 4.73 16.23 1.46
CA HIS A 618 4.17 17.47 0.91
C HIS A 618 3.00 17.90 1.79
N ASN A 619 2.80 19.21 1.96
CA ASN A 619 1.60 19.73 2.58
C ASN A 619 1.22 21.10 2.01
N ARG A 620 -0.09 21.37 2.00
CA ARG A 620 -0.66 22.65 1.59
C ARG A 620 -1.70 23.08 2.62
N LEU A 621 -1.56 24.29 3.12
CA LEU A 621 -2.50 24.90 4.05
C LEU A 621 -3.61 25.57 3.24
N GLY A 622 -4.87 25.29 3.60
CA GLY A 622 -6.02 26.11 3.26
C GLY A 622 -6.52 26.85 4.50
N GLU A 623 -7.69 27.49 4.42
CA GLU A 623 -8.21 28.33 5.50
C GLU A 623 -8.66 27.53 6.75
N HIS A 624 -9.29 26.38 6.53
CA HIS A 624 -9.89 25.56 7.60
C HIS A 624 -9.44 24.09 7.56
N VAL A 625 -8.76 23.72 6.49
CA VAL A 625 -8.27 22.36 6.24
C VAL A 625 -6.89 22.45 5.64
N GLN A 626 -6.16 21.37 5.70
CA GLN A 626 -4.87 21.23 5.05
C GLN A 626 -4.79 19.89 4.36
N TRP A 627 -4.15 19.88 3.19
CA TRP A 627 -3.82 18.66 2.49
C TRP A 627 -2.43 18.21 2.90
N ILE A 628 -2.30 16.94 3.29
CA ILE A 628 -1.04 16.31 3.71
C ILE A 628 -0.83 15.07 2.86
N ARG A 629 0.35 14.96 2.25
CA ARG A 629 0.87 13.75 1.64
C ARG A 629 2.06 13.30 2.47
N ASP A 630 1.86 12.22 3.22
CA ASP A 630 2.91 11.62 4.02
C ASP A 630 3.93 10.92 3.12
N LYS A 631 5.13 10.66 3.67
CA LYS A 631 6.17 9.88 2.99
C LYS A 631 5.62 8.54 2.51
N ALA A 632 5.86 8.22 1.23
CA ALA A 632 5.48 6.96 0.62
C ALA A 632 6.01 5.78 1.46
N SER A 633 5.11 4.89 1.86
CA SER A 633 5.49 3.63 2.49
C SER A 633 5.61 2.55 1.41
N ALA A 634 6.21 1.40 1.74
CA ALA A 634 6.18 0.23 0.85
C ALA A 634 4.75 -0.22 0.48
N ARG A 635 3.73 0.21 1.23
CA ARG A 635 2.32 -0.14 1.04
C ARG A 635 1.52 0.88 0.22
N GLY A 636 2.11 2.03 -0.14
CA GLY A 636 1.44 3.05 -0.93
C GLY A 636 1.74 4.49 -0.49
N ILE A 637 1.15 5.43 -1.22
CA ILE A 637 1.18 6.87 -0.92
C ILE A 637 -0.05 7.20 -0.07
N GLU A 638 0.18 7.74 1.13
CA GLU A 638 -0.88 8.21 2.02
C GLU A 638 -1.07 9.71 1.82
N SER A 639 -2.19 10.12 1.22
CA SER A 639 -2.59 11.52 1.09
C SER A 639 -3.99 11.75 1.64
N ARG A 640 -4.18 12.85 2.37
CA ARG A 640 -5.44 13.15 3.05
C ARG A 640 -5.64 14.65 3.25
N VAL A 641 -6.89 15.05 3.44
CA VAL A 641 -7.28 16.41 3.84
C VAL A 641 -7.69 16.38 5.30
N VAL A 642 -6.96 17.04 6.18
CA VAL A 642 -7.25 17.05 7.63
C VAL A 642 -7.69 18.44 8.09
N PRO A 643 -8.38 18.56 9.23
CA PRO A 643 -8.65 19.86 9.81
C PRO A 643 -7.37 20.65 10.09
N LEU A 644 -7.43 21.97 9.91
CA LEU A 644 -6.39 22.89 10.34
C LEU A 644 -6.93 23.73 11.48
N LEU A 645 -6.26 23.69 12.64
CA LEU A 645 -6.62 24.52 13.78
C LEU A 645 -6.26 25.97 13.48
N SER A 646 -7.19 26.90 13.76
CA SER A 646 -6.99 28.32 13.51
C SER A 646 -5.78 28.90 14.25
N GLU A 647 -5.52 28.41 15.47
CA GLU A 647 -4.36 28.80 16.27
C GLU A 647 -3.06 28.40 15.56
N VAL A 648 -2.96 27.14 15.12
CA VAL A 648 -1.78 26.64 14.39
C VAL A 648 -1.60 27.37 13.06
N HIS A 649 -2.69 27.65 12.34
CA HIS A 649 -2.63 28.42 11.09
C HIS A 649 -2.05 29.82 11.32
N LYS A 650 -2.60 30.55 12.28
CA LYS A 650 -2.13 31.91 12.64
C LYS A 650 -0.67 31.91 13.05
N GLU A 651 -0.25 30.98 13.90
CA GLU A 651 1.15 30.90 14.33
C GLU A 651 2.11 30.60 13.17
N LEU A 652 1.73 29.73 12.22
CA LEU A 652 2.54 29.46 11.02
C LEU A 652 2.61 30.68 10.09
N GLU A 653 1.52 31.44 9.96
CA GLU A 653 1.53 32.71 9.22
C GLU A 653 2.44 33.75 9.88
N GLN A 654 2.41 33.86 11.22
CA GLN A 654 3.29 34.77 11.96
C GLN A 654 4.76 34.35 11.85
N LEU A 655 5.07 33.05 11.93
CA LEU A 655 6.42 32.55 11.68
C LEU A 655 6.91 32.90 10.27
N ARG A 656 6.03 32.84 9.26
CA ARG A 656 6.37 33.24 7.89
C ARG A 656 6.72 34.73 7.82
N ARG A 657 5.88 35.60 8.39
CA ARG A 657 6.13 37.05 8.47
C ARG A 657 7.42 37.36 9.21
N TRP A 658 7.64 36.72 10.35
CA TRP A 658 8.88 36.90 11.11
C TRP A 658 10.12 36.43 10.33
N THR A 659 10.00 35.34 9.55
CA THR A 659 11.07 34.89 8.65
C THR A 659 11.41 35.95 7.58
N GLU A 660 10.40 36.61 7.02
CA GLU A 660 10.58 37.72 6.06
C GLU A 660 11.27 38.92 6.73
N SER A 661 10.87 39.29 7.96
CA SER A 661 11.53 40.34 8.75
C SER A 661 13.00 40.00 9.05
N VAL A 662 13.28 38.75 9.46
CA VAL A 662 14.65 38.27 9.69
C VAL A 662 15.49 38.35 8.42
N GLN A 663 14.92 37.96 7.27
CA GLN A 663 15.61 38.07 5.98
C GLN A 663 15.96 39.52 5.65
N HIS A 664 15.03 40.45 5.83
CA HIS A 664 15.26 41.88 5.61
C HIS A 664 16.37 42.42 6.53
N GLN A 665 16.36 42.05 7.82
CA GLN A 665 17.40 42.48 8.76
C GLN A 665 18.78 41.91 8.41
N LEU A 666 18.86 40.64 7.99
CA LEU A 666 20.12 40.05 7.51
C LEU A 666 20.67 40.80 6.30
N GLN A 667 19.81 41.15 5.33
CA GLN A 667 20.21 41.92 4.15
C GLN A 667 20.74 43.31 4.52
N ALA A 668 20.08 44.01 5.45
CA ALA A 668 20.52 45.32 5.93
C ALA A 668 21.91 45.28 6.59
N GLN A 669 22.31 44.13 7.15
CA GLN A 669 23.64 43.92 7.74
C GLN A 669 24.68 43.33 6.75
N GLY A 670 24.36 43.26 5.46
CA GLY A 670 25.24 42.69 4.44
C GLY A 670 25.46 41.17 4.58
N LEU A 671 24.56 40.48 5.28
CA LEU A 671 24.54 39.01 5.38
C LEU A 671 23.60 38.45 4.31
N THR A 672 23.95 37.27 3.78
CA THR A 672 23.13 36.61 2.76
C THR A 672 22.36 35.45 3.36
N LEU A 673 21.07 35.35 3.06
CA LEU A 673 20.24 34.19 3.39
C LEU A 673 20.05 33.34 2.14
N GLY A 674 20.65 32.15 2.11
CA GLY A 674 20.42 31.17 1.07
C GLY A 674 19.17 30.36 1.38
N ASP A 675 18.08 30.58 0.66
CA ASP A 675 16.88 29.75 0.76
C ASP A 675 17.03 28.46 -0.06
N LYS A 676 17.00 27.33 0.63
CA LYS A 676 17.05 25.96 0.09
C LYS A 676 15.79 25.16 0.44
N ARG A 677 14.70 25.84 0.85
CA ARG A 677 13.40 25.18 1.04
C ARG A 677 12.92 24.58 -0.26
N SER A 678 12.20 23.45 -0.19
CA SER A 678 11.73 22.76 -1.40
C SER A 678 10.56 23.45 -2.10
N GLY A 679 9.85 24.35 -1.41
CA GLY A 679 8.57 24.91 -1.86
C GLY A 679 7.41 23.91 -1.84
N LEU A 680 7.65 22.65 -1.51
CA LEU A 680 6.65 21.57 -1.46
C LEU A 680 5.94 21.47 -0.11
N ARG A 681 6.43 22.21 0.89
CA ARG A 681 5.97 22.14 2.28
C ARG A 681 5.65 23.52 2.82
N ASN A 682 4.55 23.61 3.54
CA ASN A 682 4.11 24.78 4.29
C ASN A 682 4.31 24.55 5.80
N THR A 683 5.40 23.90 6.18
CA THR A 683 5.81 23.65 7.59
C THR A 683 6.97 24.56 7.97
N PRO A 684 7.30 24.69 9.27
CA PRO A 684 8.45 25.46 9.71
C PRO A 684 9.75 25.08 9.00
N ALA A 685 10.62 26.07 8.82
CA ALA A 685 11.93 25.91 8.21
C ALA A 685 13.03 25.84 9.28
N TRP A 686 14.21 25.40 8.89
CA TRP A 686 15.39 25.29 9.75
C TRP A 686 16.47 26.26 9.28
N LEU A 687 16.92 27.14 10.17
CA LEU A 687 17.96 28.12 9.89
C LEU A 687 19.32 27.60 10.37
N VAL A 688 20.29 27.50 9.48
CA VAL A 688 21.65 27.05 9.78
C VAL A 688 22.62 28.22 9.66
N ALA A 689 23.33 28.51 10.74
CA ALA A 689 24.51 29.38 10.73
C ALA A 689 25.77 28.50 10.55
N PRO A 690 26.48 28.58 9.41
CA PRO A 690 27.75 27.86 9.25
C PRO A 690 28.84 28.50 10.11
N GLN A 691 29.75 27.66 10.62
CA GLN A 691 30.90 28.09 11.45
C GLN A 691 31.84 29.08 10.72
N ARG A 692 31.85 29.08 9.39
CA ARG A 692 32.65 30.01 8.56
C ARG A 692 31.80 30.57 7.43
N GLY A 693 31.94 31.87 7.18
CA GLY A 693 31.32 32.58 6.06
C GLY A 693 30.04 33.36 6.42
N ARG A 694 29.69 34.38 5.61
CA ARG A 694 28.59 35.34 5.85
C ARG A 694 27.19 34.86 5.44
N ARG A 695 27.06 33.61 4.97
CA ARG A 695 25.82 33.07 4.42
C ARG A 695 25.09 32.21 5.45
N LEU A 696 23.89 32.61 5.86
CA LEU A 696 22.98 31.71 6.57
C LEU A 696 22.18 30.89 5.55
N VAL A 697 21.73 29.69 5.94
CA VAL A 697 20.96 28.81 5.04
C VAL A 697 19.63 28.46 5.68
N LEU A 698 18.54 28.77 4.99
CA LEU A 698 17.20 28.34 5.36
C LEU A 698 16.87 27.07 4.57
N ARG A 699 16.40 26.00 5.23
CA ARG A 699 16.00 24.75 4.57
C ARG A 699 14.73 24.21 5.19
N ASP A 700 14.13 23.19 4.59
CA ASP A 700 13.00 22.50 5.23
C ASP A 700 13.44 21.87 6.56
N MET A 701 12.62 22.02 7.60
CA MET A 701 12.84 21.36 8.88
C MET A 701 12.37 19.89 8.82
N VAL A 702 13.13 19.01 9.46
CA VAL A 702 12.80 17.58 9.63
C VAL A 702 12.81 17.19 11.11
N TRP A 703 12.16 16.08 11.47
CA TRP A 703 12.08 15.66 12.87
C TRP A 703 13.44 15.47 13.57
N PRO A 704 14.49 14.92 12.91
CA PRO A 704 15.82 14.86 13.50
C PRO A 704 16.40 16.22 13.92
N ASP A 705 15.95 17.33 13.32
CA ASP A 705 16.39 18.66 13.73
C ASP A 705 15.87 19.01 15.13
N LEU A 706 14.60 18.68 15.42
CA LEU A 706 14.03 18.85 16.77
C LEU A 706 14.77 17.99 17.80
N GLN A 707 15.14 16.76 17.43
CA GLN A 707 15.91 15.86 18.30
C GLN A 707 17.35 16.32 18.54
N SER A 708 17.91 17.11 17.61
CA SER A 708 19.25 17.65 17.73
C SER A 708 19.37 18.83 18.70
N LEU A 709 18.23 19.40 19.11
CA LEU A 709 18.22 20.48 20.10
C LEU A 709 18.67 19.99 21.48
N PRO A 710 19.46 20.78 22.22
CA PRO A 710 20.00 20.43 23.54
C PRO A 710 18.94 20.56 24.65
N LEU A 711 17.77 19.95 24.45
CA LEU A 711 16.65 20.00 25.37
C LEU A 711 16.56 18.71 26.18
N ARG A 712 16.17 18.83 27.44
CA ARG A 712 15.80 17.66 28.24
C ARG A 712 14.57 17.02 27.56
N HIS A 713 14.54 15.68 27.50
CA HIS A 713 13.44 14.88 26.94
C HIS A 713 13.30 14.82 25.41
N THR A 714 14.22 15.39 24.61
CA THR A 714 14.22 15.19 23.14
C THR A 714 15.00 13.95 22.68
N THR A 715 15.97 13.50 23.48
CA THR A 715 16.81 12.34 23.17
C THR A 715 16.04 11.03 23.35
N GLY A 716 16.17 10.12 22.38
CA GLY A 716 15.53 8.80 22.42
C GLY A 716 14.05 8.75 22.06
N LEU A 717 13.38 9.89 21.81
CA LEU A 717 12.02 9.90 21.29
C LEU A 717 11.96 9.25 19.91
N ALA A 718 10.98 8.40 19.65
CA ALA A 718 10.80 7.86 18.31
C ALA A 718 10.26 8.94 17.35
N ASN A 719 10.63 8.87 16.06
CA ASN A 719 10.27 9.92 15.12
C ASN A 719 8.76 10.16 15.00
N ASN A 720 7.96 9.09 15.02
CA ASN A 720 6.50 9.18 14.86
C ASN A 720 5.76 9.47 16.18
N VAL A 721 6.43 9.79 17.29
CA VAL A 721 5.83 9.86 18.64
C VAL A 721 4.55 10.69 18.69
N ALA A 722 4.52 11.87 18.07
CA ALA A 722 3.36 12.74 18.03
C ALA A 722 2.12 12.05 17.41
N ARG A 723 2.29 11.29 16.33
CA ARG A 723 1.20 10.55 15.67
C ARG A 723 0.68 9.40 16.54
N HIS A 724 1.58 8.66 17.18
CA HIS A 724 1.19 7.55 18.08
C HIS A 724 0.43 8.07 19.31
N SER A 725 0.91 9.14 19.92
CA SER A 725 0.26 9.80 21.06
C SER A 725 -1.12 10.34 20.69
N LEU A 726 -1.22 11.09 19.59
CA LEU A 726 -2.50 11.63 19.13
C LEU A 726 -3.49 10.51 18.81
N ALA A 727 -3.08 9.46 18.08
CA ALA A 727 -3.94 8.34 17.73
C ALA A 727 -4.47 7.61 18.97
N SER A 728 -3.62 7.43 19.98
CA SER A 728 -3.98 6.77 21.24
C SER A 728 -4.95 7.63 22.06
N TRP A 729 -4.74 8.95 22.10
CA TRP A 729 -5.65 9.86 22.80
C TRP A 729 -6.99 10.02 22.08
N LEU A 730 -6.99 10.25 20.77
CA LEU A 730 -8.22 10.40 19.99
C LEU A 730 -9.07 9.12 20.02
N ARG A 731 -8.46 7.94 20.08
CA ARG A 731 -9.21 6.70 20.29
C ARG A 731 -10.15 6.80 21.48
N ALA A 732 -9.73 7.45 22.57
CA ALA A 732 -10.50 7.60 23.79
C ALA A 732 -11.65 8.63 23.71
N CYS A 733 -11.63 9.52 22.70
CA CYS A 733 -12.53 10.68 22.66
C CYS A 733 -13.27 10.90 21.33
N ALA A 734 -12.86 10.24 20.24
CA ALA A 734 -13.44 10.37 18.90
C ALA A 734 -13.94 9.02 18.37
N SER A 735 -14.74 9.05 17.30
CA SER A 735 -15.17 7.83 16.63
C SER A 735 -14.02 7.19 15.83
N ASP A 736 -14.03 5.86 15.72
CA ASP A 736 -12.99 5.10 15.00
C ASP A 736 -12.79 5.60 13.56
N ALA A 737 -13.90 5.90 12.88
CA ALA A 737 -13.91 6.43 11.52
C ALA A 737 -13.23 7.80 11.41
N GLU A 738 -13.38 8.68 12.40
CA GLU A 738 -12.73 10.00 12.40
C GLU A 738 -11.22 9.87 12.64
N VAL A 739 -10.82 8.99 13.56
CA VAL A 739 -9.41 8.71 13.82
C VAL A 739 -8.74 8.13 12.58
N ASP A 740 -9.37 7.15 11.93
CA ASP A 740 -8.82 6.54 10.73
C ASP A 740 -8.84 7.50 9.53
N ALA A 741 -9.84 8.35 9.39
CA ALA A 741 -9.84 9.42 8.38
C ALA A 741 -8.70 10.42 8.61
N LEU A 742 -8.52 10.88 9.85
CA LEU A 742 -7.45 11.80 10.24
C LEU A 742 -6.05 11.21 9.98
N LEU A 743 -5.88 9.91 10.20
CA LEU A 743 -4.61 9.22 10.01
C LEU A 743 -4.41 8.71 8.57
N GLY A 744 -5.43 8.77 7.71
CA GLY A 744 -5.36 8.24 6.35
C GLY A 744 -5.44 6.71 6.29
N HIS A 745 -6.04 6.08 7.29
CA HIS A 745 -6.40 4.65 7.31
C HIS A 745 -7.85 4.40 6.90
N ALA A 746 -8.63 5.44 6.55
CA ALA A 746 -10.00 5.27 6.08
C ALA A 746 -10.03 4.40 4.82
N HIS A 747 -10.53 3.18 4.97
CA HIS A 747 -10.64 2.21 3.89
C HIS A 747 -11.89 2.54 3.06
N HIS A 748 -11.71 3.06 1.85
CA HIS A 748 -12.79 3.28 0.89
C HIS A 748 -13.60 1.98 0.69
N GLY A 749 -14.80 1.87 1.29
CA GLY A 749 -15.77 0.80 1.00
C GLY A 749 -15.32 -0.65 1.26
N LEU A 750 -14.17 -0.88 1.90
CA LEU A 750 -13.59 -2.22 2.10
C LEU A 750 -13.73 -2.73 3.54
N SER A 751 -14.15 -1.90 4.49
CA SER A 751 -14.44 -2.36 5.84
C SER A 751 -15.90 -2.80 5.96
N LEU A 752 -16.11 -4.04 6.38
CA LEU A 752 -17.43 -4.66 6.65
C LEU A 752 -18.30 -3.87 7.65
N SER A 753 -17.72 -2.89 8.35
CA SER A 753 -18.32 -2.14 9.46
C SER A 753 -18.42 -0.62 9.22
N SER A 754 -17.97 -0.07 8.08
CA SER A 754 -17.98 1.39 7.86
C SER A 754 -19.14 1.85 6.96
N PRO A 755 -20.23 2.40 7.52
CA PRO A 755 -21.35 2.94 6.74
C PRO A 755 -21.10 4.32 6.14
N ARG A 756 -19.94 4.96 6.42
CA ARG A 756 -19.69 6.35 5.98
C ARG A 756 -18.72 6.41 4.81
N ALA A 757 -19.28 6.61 3.62
CA ALA A 757 -18.56 7.23 2.53
C ALA A 757 -18.07 8.62 2.99
N ALA A 758 -16.80 8.92 2.72
CA ALA A 758 -16.07 10.15 3.01
C ALA A 758 -16.94 11.33 3.47
N THR A 759 -17.20 11.45 4.77
CA THR A 759 -17.67 12.72 5.33
C THR A 759 -16.59 13.75 5.07
N ALA A 760 -16.92 14.85 4.40
CA ALA A 760 -15.97 15.93 4.14
C ALA A 760 -15.43 16.44 5.49
N MET A 761 -14.18 16.08 5.83
CA MET A 761 -13.54 16.38 7.13
C MET A 761 -13.52 17.89 7.47
N GLY A 762 -13.72 18.75 6.46
CA GLY A 762 -13.89 20.20 6.64
C GLY A 762 -15.11 20.63 7.47
N ARG A 763 -16.07 19.72 7.76
CA ARG A 763 -17.29 19.99 8.55
C ARG A 763 -17.38 19.19 9.86
N GLN A 764 -16.26 18.82 10.47
CA GLN A 764 -16.23 18.13 11.77
C GLN A 764 -15.80 19.09 12.91
N PRO A 765 -16.70 19.97 13.39
CA PRO A 765 -16.38 20.91 14.47
C PRO A 765 -15.95 20.19 15.76
N GLU A 766 -16.52 19.00 16.01
CA GLU A 766 -16.17 18.18 17.16
C GLU A 766 -14.73 17.68 17.12
N LEU A 767 -14.27 17.15 15.98
CA LEU A 767 -12.88 16.72 15.83
C LEU A 767 -11.91 17.90 16.00
N ARG A 768 -12.24 19.10 15.48
CA ARG A 768 -11.41 20.30 15.70
C ARG A 768 -11.32 20.68 17.17
N ARG A 769 -12.45 20.61 17.90
CA ARG A 769 -12.48 20.86 19.35
C ARG A 769 -11.60 19.86 20.10
N LEU A 770 -11.67 18.58 19.75
CA LEU A 770 -10.82 17.55 20.34
C LEU A 770 -9.32 17.77 20.02
N LEU A 771 -8.98 18.11 18.77
CA LEU A 771 -7.60 18.41 18.39
C LEU A 771 -7.04 19.64 19.12
N SER A 772 -7.86 20.68 19.30
CA SER A 772 -7.51 21.86 20.10
C SER A 772 -7.32 21.51 21.59
N GLN A 773 -8.23 20.71 22.16
CA GLN A 773 -8.12 20.22 23.53
C GLN A 773 -6.85 19.39 23.74
N TRP A 774 -6.55 18.45 22.83
CA TRP A 774 -5.31 17.67 22.87
C TRP A 774 -4.08 18.57 22.86
N LEU A 775 -4.02 19.52 21.93
CA LEU A 775 -2.89 20.42 21.78
C LEU A 775 -2.71 21.29 23.05
N HIS A 776 -3.81 21.72 23.66
CA HIS A 776 -3.80 22.44 24.94
C HIS A 776 -3.31 21.56 26.10
N CYS A 777 -3.78 20.31 26.21
CA CYS A 777 -3.30 19.34 27.20
C CYS A 777 -1.81 19.02 27.02
N CYS A 778 -1.32 19.03 25.78
CA CYS A 778 0.11 18.94 25.49
C CYS A 778 0.89 20.20 25.88
N GLY A 779 0.28 21.27 26.40
CA GLY A 779 0.99 22.46 26.89
C GLY A 779 1.34 23.50 25.82
N PHE A 780 0.77 23.38 24.61
CA PHE A 780 0.90 24.41 23.58
C PHE A 780 0.19 25.69 24.01
N ARG A 781 0.84 26.82 23.74
CA ARG A 781 0.32 28.18 23.91
C ARG A 781 0.76 29.03 22.72
N GLN A 782 -0.06 29.96 22.27
CA GLN A 782 0.37 30.92 21.24
C GLN A 782 1.57 31.72 21.75
N LEU A 783 2.56 31.95 20.89
CA LEU A 783 3.71 32.76 21.27
C LEU A 783 3.30 34.23 21.30
N ASN A 784 3.87 34.99 22.25
CA ASN A 784 3.76 36.44 22.19
C ASN A 784 4.75 36.97 21.15
N TRP A 785 4.27 37.01 19.92
CA TRP A 785 5.00 37.45 18.74
C TRP A 785 5.61 38.85 18.88
N GLU A 786 4.97 39.78 19.61
CA GLU A 786 5.47 41.14 19.84
C GLU A 786 6.76 41.16 20.68
N ARG A 787 7.03 40.11 21.45
CA ARG A 787 8.26 39.96 22.24
C ARG A 787 9.43 39.41 21.44
N LEU A 788 9.20 38.96 20.21
CA LEU A 788 10.28 38.46 19.36
C LEU A 788 10.99 39.62 18.65
N PRO A 789 12.33 39.57 18.52
CA PRO A 789 13.08 40.62 17.85
C PRO A 789 12.59 40.85 16.41
N TRP A 790 12.46 42.13 16.06
CA TRP A 790 12.08 42.59 14.70
C TRP A 790 10.71 42.16 14.21
N ASN A 791 9.84 41.74 15.12
CA ASN A 791 8.45 41.49 14.84
C ASN A 791 7.63 42.73 15.25
N ARG A 792 7.42 43.64 14.29
CA ARG A 792 6.66 44.88 14.47
C ARG A 792 5.53 44.96 13.46
#